data_AF-A0A091NSX0-F1
#
_entry.id   AF-A0A091NSX0-F1
#
_cell.length_a   1.000
_cell.length_b   1.000
_cell.length_c   1.000
_cell.angle_alpha   90.00
_cell.angle_beta   90.00
_cell.angle_gamma   90.00
#
_symmetry.space_group_name_H-M   'P 1'
#
loop_
_entity.id
_entity.type
_entity.pdbx_description
1 polymer ?
#
loop_
_entity_poly.entity_id
_entity_poly.type
_entity_poly.pdbx_seq_one_letter_code
_entity_poly.pdbx_strand_id
1 'polypeptide(L)'
;QISYSYAIHASGFFTAFFVSLVLTCAGFFIVYRTQILKWSFCSKSQEMQHELSQNHKLEHSQFNSGDLFSEDIIVNDQIIDILSFEESGNMLQALEDLEVATLTRADADLEAYRMQICKEVIALMMKNMVLSHSLFPHVEKRMSSVFKKQFLAVEKEIQEEYERKVVALTAECNLEARKKMEAQHQKARNANEEAEELMKKIIEKPAVEFRSLLDRLHRLEQDHLKRFLLVKQEEYFAKAYRQLAVTQRKELHNIFFTQIRNATFKGELKLEAAKALVEDYSKIQGDIEELMDFLQASKKYHLNRRFAYREYLISKIQLRDSQASALINAAATQISSLINKMERAGHLPGSHLGVLLDRAETEINSVKQKFDHDLKQEKQKLRQKLITKRRREMLQKKEHWKEQLSLGDPFKTAKEVTHYLSCWKNLLSGHAIEFEELTEKLDNEASEELKELLFSLTEKTVEELKRVQYGVFVQELVKLSVPKMFLLETVEEHKKEMVVKHEQFEREEQETSTAAEELLQLTRQKLSQELETSLMEQKKFRSWEQSVFMQLLSLPLSLSEEELLRMRKELHCCFSQVDSSLAWSKIRARALLQTFEMDRRDTELLKVDQNSAVTNKQQHSKMNKTGSRNRSKIDILKKSLQDKIFIYEESVKDENLKKVKYELQLEKERQEHNLENNLGEYIAALAFQKTVKKVKMLELYTAVTNAQALLFEQLSTSKTLSKLECIQILEAHNPEIEELDRKLEYEMLQKESAQQQQQQQHLMGRQRWTTDGLGLSSEAVETSADRQLTVLLRQAMNKCRQLINHHQQSLRDEQWNCAVLEDLLENIEMDAFLALYSQELRLAGYLAKLTRVPMEVLHRILNLLLPSSSQSEVLSVLDSIRKYSDGVVESDSNADESGSCKKRKNQELWQALENKVGEDLINRNLEKMPSLNRRKDSLIKKKQLAVFEKAAFIHLGCSPTHPPMEQSDPPVPLSTAAAEAIELLDTGEKVFLFRELSDPILSSHSYPRKKKKNFLNSKKAARTSMD
;
A
#
# COMPACT_ATOMS: atom_id res chain seq x y z
N GLN A 1 77.67 -14.21 19.31
CA GLN A 1 77.26 -12.97 18.60
C GLN A 1 75.84 -13.01 18.02
N ILE A 2 75.17 -14.17 17.89
CA ILE A 2 73.83 -14.24 17.27
C ILE A 2 72.67 -14.00 18.25
N SER A 3 72.81 -14.28 19.55
CA SER A 3 71.70 -14.08 20.52
C SER A 3 71.46 -12.62 20.95
N TYR A 4 72.50 -11.77 20.88
CA TYR A 4 72.40 -10.37 21.31
C TYR A 4 71.60 -9.51 20.30
N SER A 5 71.71 -9.83 19.01
CA SER A 5 70.95 -9.16 17.94
C SER A 5 69.45 -9.48 18.04
N TYR A 6 69.06 -10.73 18.30
CA TYR A 6 67.66 -11.11 18.49
C TYR A 6 67.02 -10.46 19.72
N ALA A 7 67.76 -10.33 20.83
CA ALA A 7 67.27 -9.64 22.02
C ALA A 7 67.03 -8.14 21.78
N ILE A 8 67.91 -7.49 21.01
CA ILE A 8 67.75 -6.08 20.65
C ILE A 8 66.60 -5.88 19.67
N HIS A 9 66.43 -6.76 18.67
CA HIS A 9 65.30 -6.70 17.75
C HIS A 9 63.96 -7.00 18.43
N ALA A 10 63.93 -7.96 19.35
CA ALA A 10 62.74 -8.25 20.16
C ALA A 10 62.40 -7.10 21.09
N SER A 11 63.39 -6.52 21.79
CA SER A 11 63.21 -5.35 22.63
C SER A 11 62.73 -4.14 21.80
N GLY A 12 63.31 -3.90 20.63
CA GLY A 12 62.86 -2.86 19.70
C GLY A 12 61.42 -3.08 19.23
N PHE A 13 61.05 -4.33 18.93
CA PHE A 13 59.68 -4.68 18.54
C PHE A 13 58.69 -4.44 19.69
N PHE A 14 58.96 -4.90 20.90
CA PHE A 14 58.07 -4.68 22.05
C PHE A 14 57.96 -3.19 22.39
N THR A 15 59.07 -2.45 22.32
CA THR A 15 59.05 -1.00 22.58
C THR A 15 58.22 -0.26 21.52
N ALA A 16 58.40 -0.58 20.24
CA ALA A 16 57.60 -0.02 19.15
C ALA A 16 56.11 -0.40 19.26
N PHE A 17 55.82 -1.65 19.65
CA PHE A 17 54.46 -2.13 19.87
C PHE A 17 53.77 -1.37 21.01
N PHE A 18 54.44 -1.19 22.17
CA PHE A 18 53.87 -0.43 23.28
C PHE A 18 53.70 1.06 22.94
N VAL A 19 54.66 1.67 22.24
CA VAL A 19 54.52 3.06 21.78
C VAL A 19 53.35 3.20 20.81
N SER A 20 53.19 2.27 19.85
CA SER A 20 52.07 2.26 18.91
C SER A 20 50.74 2.05 19.63
N LEU A 21 50.69 1.15 20.61
CA LEU A 21 49.48 0.90 21.41
C LEU A 21 49.09 2.15 22.21
N VAL A 22 50.04 2.80 22.89
CA VAL A 22 49.80 4.03 23.65
C VAL A 22 49.36 5.18 22.75
N LEU A 23 49.99 5.35 21.58
CA LEU A 23 49.57 6.36 20.59
C LEU A 23 48.17 6.09 20.05
N THR A 24 47.83 4.82 19.82
CA THR A 24 46.49 4.42 19.36
C THR A 24 45.46 4.68 20.45
N CYS A 25 45.74 4.30 21.71
CA CYS A 25 44.89 4.60 22.86
C CYS A 25 44.75 6.11 23.11
N ALA A 26 45.82 6.89 22.96
CA ALA A 26 45.79 8.34 23.05
C ALA A 26 44.98 8.96 21.89
N GLY A 27 45.12 8.44 20.68
CA GLY A 27 44.30 8.81 19.52
C GLY A 27 42.82 8.51 19.77
N PHE A 28 42.49 7.32 20.27
CA PHE A 28 41.12 6.97 20.68
C PHE A 28 40.62 7.86 21.82
N PHE A 29 41.46 8.20 22.80
CA PHE A 29 41.09 9.08 23.90
C PHE A 29 40.87 10.52 23.45
N ILE A 30 41.67 11.03 22.52
CA ILE A 30 41.51 12.35 21.90
C ILE A 30 40.27 12.35 21.00
N VAL A 31 40.03 11.31 20.21
CA VAL A 31 38.80 11.15 19.41
C VAL A 31 37.59 11.07 20.33
N TYR A 32 37.65 10.32 21.42
CA TYR A 32 36.59 10.21 22.42
C TYR A 32 36.34 11.55 23.14
N ARG A 33 37.40 12.27 23.55
CA ARG A 33 37.31 13.59 24.17
C ARG A 33 36.82 14.67 23.20
N THR A 34 37.26 14.65 21.95
CA THR A 34 36.79 15.58 20.90
C THR A 34 35.38 15.22 20.46
N GLN A 35 34.98 13.95 20.48
CA GLN A 35 33.58 13.55 20.34
C GLN A 35 32.75 14.03 21.53
N ILE A 36 33.22 13.91 22.78
CA ILE A 36 32.52 14.43 23.97
C ILE A 36 32.43 15.96 23.96
N LEU A 37 33.47 16.67 23.55
CA LEU A 37 33.46 18.15 23.42
C LEU A 37 32.59 18.60 22.24
N LYS A 38 32.58 17.85 21.13
CA LYS A 38 31.66 18.08 20.01
C LYS A 38 30.21 17.73 20.40
N TRP A 39 30.01 16.75 21.28
CA TRP A 39 28.72 16.40 21.89
C TRP A 39 28.25 17.47 22.88
N SER A 40 29.14 18.07 23.69
CA SER A 40 28.78 19.11 24.67
C SER A 40 28.51 20.49 24.04
N PHE A 41 29.06 20.76 22.84
CA PHE A 41 28.74 21.96 22.08
C PHE A 41 27.55 21.76 21.12
N CYS A 42 27.36 20.57 20.56
CA CYS A 42 26.13 20.26 19.84
C CYS A 42 24.91 20.14 20.76
N SER A 43 25.06 19.73 22.03
CA SER A 43 23.93 19.54 22.95
C SER A 43 23.15 20.82 23.26
N LYS A 44 23.76 22.01 23.17
CA LYS A 44 23.07 23.30 23.36
C LYS A 44 22.31 23.80 22.12
N SER A 45 22.70 23.38 20.93
CA SER A 45 21.92 23.59 19.69
C SER A 45 20.93 22.47 19.40
N GLN A 46 21.08 21.33 20.09
CA GLN A 46 20.31 20.11 19.91
C GLN A 46 19.12 20.01 20.86
N GLU A 47 18.97 20.93 21.82
CA GLU A 47 17.82 20.97 22.74
C GLU A 47 16.49 21.20 21.99
N MET A 48 16.52 21.82 20.81
CA MET A 48 15.35 21.93 19.89
C MET A 48 15.24 20.78 18.86
N GLN A 49 16.29 19.97 18.67
CA GLN A 49 16.26 18.78 17.80
C GLN A 49 16.02 17.48 18.60
N HIS A 50 15.98 17.58 19.93
CA HIS A 50 15.87 16.44 20.83
C HIS A 50 14.47 15.81 20.84
N GLU A 51 13.42 16.54 20.42
CA GLU A 51 12.07 15.98 20.24
C GLU A 51 11.89 15.24 18.90
N LEU A 52 12.58 15.67 17.84
CA LEU A 52 12.40 15.09 16.50
C LEU A 52 13.32 13.89 16.23
N SER A 53 14.46 13.79 16.91
CA SER A 53 15.49 12.78 16.61
C SER A 53 15.40 11.49 17.44
N GLN A 54 14.62 11.46 18.53
CA GLN A 54 14.36 10.20 19.25
C GLN A 54 13.38 9.29 18.50
N ASN A 55 12.47 9.84 17.69
CA ASN A 55 11.55 9.04 16.87
C ASN A 55 12.23 8.38 15.65
N HIS A 56 13.37 8.90 15.20
CA HIS A 56 14.18 8.29 14.13
C HIS A 56 15.32 7.40 14.61
N LYS A 57 15.54 7.28 15.94
CA LYS A 57 16.57 6.41 16.51
C LYS A 57 16.06 5.06 16.99
N LEU A 58 14.85 4.69 16.61
CA LEU A 58 14.34 3.32 16.69
C LEU A 58 14.65 2.54 15.39
N GLU A 59 15.89 2.63 14.90
CA GLU A 59 16.39 1.78 13.82
C GLU A 59 16.90 0.46 14.40
N HIS A 60 15.96 -0.35 14.90
CA HIS A 60 16.15 -1.78 15.03
C HIS A 60 15.19 -2.46 14.05
N SER A 61 15.71 -3.48 13.36
CA SER A 61 15.08 -4.16 12.23
C SER A 61 13.62 -4.54 12.53
N GLN A 62 12.68 -3.89 11.82
CA GLN A 62 11.24 -4.18 11.89
C GLN A 62 10.89 -5.59 11.40
N PHE A 63 11.81 -6.30 10.74
CA PHE A 63 11.66 -7.70 10.34
C PHE A 63 12.47 -8.69 11.18
N ASN A 64 13.17 -8.25 12.24
CA ASN A 64 13.87 -9.15 13.15
C ASN A 64 12.92 -9.65 14.25
N SER A 65 12.87 -10.97 14.42
CA SER A 65 12.13 -11.70 15.46
C SER A 65 12.69 -11.51 16.89
N GLY A 66 13.52 -10.49 17.13
CA GLY A 66 14.21 -10.24 18.39
C GLY A 66 13.45 -9.30 19.33
N ASP A 67 12.45 -9.83 20.03
CA ASP A 67 11.69 -9.21 21.14
C ASP A 67 10.86 -7.94 20.81
N LEU A 68 9.96 -8.06 19.82
CA LEU A 68 8.91 -7.10 19.40
C LEU A 68 8.22 -6.36 20.57
N PHE A 69 7.95 -7.06 21.67
CA PHE A 69 7.24 -6.51 22.82
C PHE A 69 8.07 -5.54 23.68
N SER A 70 9.40 -5.51 23.56
CA SER A 70 10.23 -4.58 24.34
C SER A 70 10.10 -3.14 23.84
N GLU A 71 9.93 -2.95 22.53
CA GLU A 71 9.78 -1.63 21.90
C GLU A 71 8.38 -1.05 22.06
N ASP A 72 7.34 -1.88 22.08
CA ASP A 72 5.96 -1.41 22.30
C ASP A 72 5.78 -0.83 23.71
N ILE A 73 6.47 -1.40 24.72
CA ILE A 73 6.52 -0.85 26.08
C ILE A 73 7.21 0.52 26.07
N ILE A 74 8.32 0.67 25.35
CA ILE A 74 9.08 1.93 25.28
C ILE A 74 8.24 3.03 24.61
N VAL A 75 7.54 2.71 23.51
CA VAL A 75 6.69 3.69 22.83
C VAL A 75 5.47 4.05 23.68
N ASN A 76 4.91 3.09 24.42
CA ASN A 76 3.80 3.37 25.34
C ASN A 76 4.24 4.18 26.59
N ASP A 77 5.53 4.26 26.92
CA ASP A 77 6.02 5.16 27.97
C ASP A 77 5.93 6.64 27.57
N GLN A 78 5.98 6.94 26.26
CA GLN A 78 5.99 8.32 25.75
C GLN A 78 4.73 9.11 26.16
N ILE A 79 3.61 8.44 26.47
CA ILE A 79 2.43 9.15 26.99
C ILE A 79 2.70 9.80 28.35
N ILE A 80 3.54 9.20 29.20
CA ILE A 80 3.90 9.83 30.48
C ILE A 80 4.68 11.12 30.23
N ASP A 81 5.53 11.12 29.20
CA ASP A 81 6.27 12.30 28.78
C ASP A 81 5.31 13.39 28.29
N ILE A 82 4.36 13.04 27.42
CA ILE A 82 3.34 13.95 26.89
C ILE A 82 2.50 14.56 28.02
N LEU A 83 1.97 13.74 28.94
CA LEU A 83 1.14 14.21 30.05
C LEU A 83 1.93 15.09 31.03
N SER A 84 3.27 15.02 31.02
CA SER A 84 4.16 15.78 31.92
C SER A 84 4.76 17.04 31.28
N PHE A 85 4.32 17.44 30.08
CA PHE A 85 4.86 18.63 29.39
C PHE A 85 4.77 19.91 30.25
N GLU A 86 5.75 20.80 30.06
CA GLU A 86 5.79 22.13 30.68
C GLU A 86 4.77 23.07 30.03
N GLU A 87 4.67 23.02 28.70
CA GLU A 87 3.67 23.76 27.93
C GLU A 87 2.64 22.79 27.34
N SER A 88 1.39 22.92 27.77
CA SER A 88 0.32 22.02 27.38
C SER A 88 -0.15 22.18 25.91
N GLY A 89 0.30 23.23 25.22
CA GLY A 89 -0.04 23.52 23.83
C GLY A 89 0.50 22.50 22.80
N ASN A 90 1.57 21.77 23.12
CA ASN A 90 2.18 20.79 22.21
C ASN A 90 1.74 19.34 22.47
N MET A 91 0.95 19.10 23.54
CA MET A 91 0.58 17.73 23.96
C MET A 91 -0.22 16.98 22.88
N LEU A 92 -1.16 17.65 22.22
CA LEU A 92 -1.98 17.04 21.16
C LEU A 92 -1.14 16.66 19.92
N GLN A 93 -0.17 17.50 19.56
CA GLN A 93 0.72 17.21 18.43
C GLN A 93 1.61 16.01 18.71
N ALA A 94 2.19 15.94 19.92
CA ALA A 94 2.99 14.80 20.35
C ALA A 94 2.16 13.52 20.47
N LEU A 95 0.88 13.63 20.83
CA LEU A 95 -0.05 12.49 20.83
C LEU A 95 -0.33 11.96 19.43
N GLU A 96 -0.48 12.84 18.43
CA GLU A 96 -0.64 12.45 17.03
C GLU A 96 0.61 11.71 16.50
N ASP A 97 1.81 12.18 16.84
CA ASP A 97 3.06 11.52 16.45
C ASP A 97 3.21 10.14 17.14
N LEU A 98 2.79 10.03 18.41
CA LEU A 98 2.72 8.75 19.13
C LEU A 98 1.69 7.80 18.50
N GLU A 99 0.57 8.32 18.00
CA GLU A 99 -0.43 7.54 17.26
C GLU A 99 0.16 6.94 16.00
N VAL A 100 0.84 7.74 15.18
CA VAL A 100 1.51 7.26 13.96
C VAL A 100 2.53 6.17 14.30
N ALA A 101 3.41 6.41 15.28
CA ALA A 101 4.42 5.45 15.70
C ALA A 101 3.81 4.12 16.21
N THR A 102 2.71 4.19 16.95
CA THR A 102 1.99 3.00 17.41
C THR A 102 1.36 2.25 16.25
N LEU A 103 0.69 2.95 15.33
CA LEU A 103 0.05 2.32 14.17
C LEU A 103 1.07 1.62 13.27
N THR A 104 2.25 2.22 13.06
CA THR A 104 3.34 1.59 12.28
C THR A 104 3.82 0.29 12.92
N ARG A 105 3.97 0.26 14.26
CA ARG A 105 4.31 -0.98 14.95
C ARG A 105 3.19 -2.01 14.87
N ALA A 106 1.94 -1.60 15.03
CA ALA A 106 0.80 -2.51 14.93
C ALA A 106 0.71 -3.17 13.54
N ASP A 107 0.99 -2.44 12.46
CA ASP A 107 1.09 -3.01 11.11
C ASP A 107 2.23 -4.05 11.01
N ALA A 108 3.38 -3.80 11.64
CA ALA A 108 4.49 -4.75 11.68
C ALA A 108 4.17 -6.03 12.46
N ASP A 109 3.54 -5.91 13.62
CA ASP A 109 3.10 -7.07 14.41
C ASP A 109 2.09 -7.90 13.62
N LEU A 110 1.11 -7.25 12.98
CA LEU A 110 0.10 -7.93 12.17
C LEU A 110 0.70 -8.64 10.95
N GLU A 111 1.70 -8.04 10.30
CA GLU A 111 2.40 -8.70 9.19
C GLU A 111 3.24 -9.89 9.66
N ALA A 112 3.90 -9.78 10.82
CA ALA A 112 4.62 -10.89 11.44
C ALA A 112 3.67 -12.05 11.78
N TYR A 113 2.48 -11.77 12.35
CA TYR A 113 1.46 -12.77 12.60
C TYR A 113 0.93 -13.40 11.32
N ARG A 114 0.60 -12.61 10.29
CA ARG A 114 0.17 -13.11 8.98
C ARG A 114 1.20 -14.09 8.41
N MET A 115 2.47 -13.69 8.37
CA MET A 115 3.56 -14.50 7.83
C MET A 115 3.77 -15.78 8.63
N GLN A 116 3.71 -15.72 9.96
CA GLN A 116 3.81 -16.89 10.83
C GLN A 116 2.64 -17.86 10.61
N ILE A 117 1.40 -17.36 10.61
CA ILE A 117 0.18 -18.14 10.37
C ILE A 117 0.28 -18.86 9.01
N CYS A 118 0.64 -18.15 7.95
CA CYS A 118 0.79 -18.73 6.61
C CYS A 118 1.83 -19.86 6.57
N LYS A 119 3.00 -19.68 7.18
CA LYS A 119 4.05 -20.71 7.23
C LYS A 119 3.61 -21.95 8.00
N GLU A 120 2.99 -21.76 9.16
CA GLU A 120 2.51 -22.85 10.00
C GLU A 120 1.36 -23.62 9.33
N VAL A 121 0.44 -22.91 8.67
CA VAL A 121 -0.63 -23.52 7.90
C VAL A 121 -0.09 -24.34 6.74
N ILE A 122 0.89 -23.83 5.97
CA ILE A 122 1.53 -24.60 4.90
C ILE A 122 2.13 -25.89 5.48
N ALA A 123 2.82 -25.81 6.63
CA ALA A 123 3.37 -26.99 7.29
C ALA A 123 2.28 -27.97 7.76
N LEU A 124 1.16 -27.47 8.29
CA LEU A 124 0.02 -28.29 8.70
C LEU A 124 -0.63 -28.99 7.51
N MET A 125 -0.80 -28.30 6.38
CA MET A 125 -1.30 -28.87 5.13
C MET A 125 -0.39 -30.00 4.64
N MET A 126 0.93 -29.82 4.64
CA MET A 126 1.87 -30.89 4.26
C MET A 126 1.74 -32.12 5.18
N LYS A 127 1.59 -31.92 6.48
CA LYS A 127 1.36 -33.02 7.45
C LYS A 127 0.05 -33.75 7.18
N ASN A 128 -1.02 -33.02 6.86
CA ASN A 128 -2.31 -33.61 6.54
C ASN A 128 -2.26 -34.46 5.26
N MET A 129 -1.43 -34.09 4.29
CA MET A 129 -1.17 -34.90 3.09
C MET A 129 -0.44 -36.22 3.39
N VAL A 130 0.39 -36.26 4.43
CA VAL A 130 1.01 -37.50 4.92
C VAL A 130 -0.03 -38.39 5.58
N LEU A 131 -0.91 -37.81 6.40
CA LEU A 131 -2.00 -38.52 7.07
C LEU A 131 -3.02 -39.10 6.07
N SER A 132 -3.26 -38.41 4.95
CA SER A 132 -4.13 -38.88 3.87
C SER A 132 -3.44 -39.82 2.87
N HIS A 133 -2.20 -40.26 3.15
CA HIS A 133 -1.38 -41.11 2.28
C HIS A 133 -1.14 -40.55 0.86
N SER A 134 -1.34 -39.25 0.66
CA SER A 134 -1.15 -38.56 -0.62
C SER A 134 0.29 -38.07 -0.82
N LEU A 135 1.09 -38.02 0.26
CA LEU A 135 2.48 -37.63 0.28
C LEU A 135 3.31 -38.56 1.17
N PHE A 136 4.51 -38.96 0.72
CA PHE A 136 5.40 -39.77 1.55
C PHE A 136 6.06 -38.95 2.66
N PRO A 137 6.25 -39.50 3.89
CA PRO A 137 6.85 -38.76 5.01
C PRO A 137 8.24 -38.17 4.74
N HIS A 138 9.08 -38.86 3.94
CA HIS A 138 10.41 -38.36 3.59
C HIS A 138 10.36 -37.19 2.60
N VAL A 139 9.34 -37.16 1.73
CA VAL A 139 9.08 -36.06 0.79
C VAL A 139 8.59 -34.83 1.56
N GLU A 140 7.66 -35.02 2.51
CA GLU A 140 7.20 -33.95 3.43
C GLU A 140 8.38 -33.30 4.14
N LYS A 141 9.24 -34.07 4.82
CA LYS A 141 10.40 -33.53 5.54
C LYS A 141 11.32 -32.71 4.64
N ARG A 142 11.57 -33.18 3.42
CA ARG A 142 12.41 -32.47 2.45
C ARG A 142 11.72 -31.19 1.98
N MET A 143 10.43 -31.24 1.62
CA MET A 143 9.68 -30.04 1.22
C MET A 143 9.63 -29.01 2.35
N SER A 144 9.35 -29.44 3.59
CA SER A 144 9.37 -28.60 4.79
C SER A 144 10.74 -27.94 5.01
N SER A 145 11.84 -28.66 4.77
CA SER A 145 13.19 -28.08 4.81
C SER A 145 13.43 -27.05 3.71
N VAL A 146 12.92 -27.29 2.49
CA VAL A 146 13.06 -26.35 1.37
C VAL A 146 12.23 -25.09 1.63
N PHE A 147 11.00 -25.22 2.10
CA PHE A 147 10.15 -24.11 2.50
C PHE A 147 10.84 -23.25 3.55
N LYS A 148 11.33 -23.87 4.64
CA LYS A 148 12.03 -23.15 5.71
C LYS A 148 13.24 -22.37 5.16
N LYS A 149 14.04 -22.97 4.28
CA LYS A 149 15.20 -22.31 3.66
C LYS A 149 14.78 -21.13 2.77
N GLN A 150 13.76 -21.31 1.94
CA GLN A 150 13.31 -20.26 1.02
C GLN A 150 12.62 -19.10 1.75
N PHE A 151 11.79 -19.38 2.75
CA PHE A 151 11.18 -18.33 3.58
C PHE A 151 12.23 -17.51 4.32
N LEU A 152 13.23 -18.14 4.93
CA LEU A 152 14.33 -17.43 5.58
C LEU A 152 15.16 -16.59 4.59
N ALA A 153 15.35 -17.08 3.36
CA ALA A 153 16.06 -16.33 2.32
C ALA A 153 15.29 -15.08 1.91
N VAL A 154 13.98 -15.20 1.70
CA VAL A 154 13.10 -14.06 1.38
C VAL A 154 13.04 -13.07 2.53
N GLU A 155 12.92 -13.52 3.79
CA GLU A 155 12.95 -12.61 4.95
C GLU A 155 14.23 -11.79 5.00
N LYS A 156 15.38 -12.43 4.72
CA LYS A 156 16.66 -11.74 4.65
C LYS A 156 16.71 -10.74 3.49
N GLU A 157 16.23 -11.11 2.31
CA GLU A 157 16.18 -10.22 1.13
C GLU A 157 15.29 -9.00 1.38
N ILE A 158 14.11 -9.21 1.98
CA ILE A 158 13.19 -8.13 2.35
C ILE A 158 13.81 -7.20 3.39
N GLN A 159 14.52 -7.74 4.39
CA GLN A 159 15.25 -6.93 5.36
C GLN A 159 16.39 -6.13 4.72
N GLU A 160 17.17 -6.74 3.84
CA GLU A 160 18.24 -6.04 3.10
C GLU A 160 17.68 -4.95 2.16
N GLU A 161 16.53 -5.20 1.50
CA GLU A 161 15.83 -4.19 0.70
C GLU A 161 15.25 -3.06 1.56
N TYR A 162 14.70 -3.39 2.73
CA TYR A 162 14.23 -2.40 3.71
C TYR A 162 15.34 -1.45 4.12
N GLU A 163 16.49 -1.99 4.56
CA GLU A 163 17.65 -1.18 4.96
C GLU A 163 18.13 -0.28 3.81
N ARG A 164 18.21 -0.81 2.58
CA ARG A 164 18.57 -0.03 1.39
C ARG A 164 17.56 1.09 1.12
N LYS A 165 16.26 0.82 1.18
CA LYS A 165 15.21 1.83 0.96
C LYS A 165 15.23 2.89 2.04
N VAL A 166 15.41 2.52 3.31
CA VAL A 166 15.47 3.47 4.43
C VAL A 166 16.61 4.45 4.25
N VAL A 167 17.81 3.97 3.92
CA VAL A 167 18.97 4.83 3.66
C VAL A 167 18.73 5.76 2.47
N ALA A 168 18.21 5.23 1.36
CA ALA A 168 17.93 6.02 0.16
C ALA A 168 16.88 7.11 0.40
N LEU A 169 15.75 6.76 1.01
CA LEU A 169 14.68 7.71 1.33
C LEU A 169 15.13 8.75 2.35
N THR A 170 15.92 8.35 3.36
CA THR A 170 16.50 9.31 4.32
C THR A 170 17.38 10.33 3.61
N ALA A 171 18.23 9.91 2.68
CA ALA A 171 19.08 10.82 1.91
C ALA A 171 18.26 11.76 1.01
N GLU A 172 17.23 11.25 0.33
CA GLU A 172 16.34 12.03 -0.53
C GLU A 172 15.53 13.06 0.27
N CYS A 173 14.90 12.64 1.38
CA CYS A 173 14.13 13.51 2.26
C CYS A 173 15.01 14.60 2.89
N ASN A 174 16.21 14.25 3.36
CA ASN A 174 17.15 15.23 3.90
C ASN A 174 17.59 16.26 2.85
N LEU A 175 17.78 15.83 1.59
CA LEU A 175 18.11 16.75 0.50
C LEU A 175 16.93 17.66 0.15
N GLU A 176 15.71 17.13 0.06
CA GLU A 176 14.49 17.93 -0.18
C GLU A 176 14.27 18.93 0.96
N ALA A 177 14.37 18.49 2.21
CA ALA A 177 14.21 19.34 3.38
C ALA A 177 15.23 20.46 3.38
N ARG A 178 16.52 20.15 3.13
CA ARG A 178 17.57 21.17 3.02
C ARG A 178 17.25 22.20 1.93
N LYS A 179 16.90 21.77 0.72
CA LYS A 179 16.60 22.67 -0.40
C LYS A 179 15.40 23.58 -0.09
N LYS A 180 14.30 23.03 0.43
CA LYS A 180 13.10 23.81 0.76
C LYS A 180 13.33 24.77 1.92
N MET A 181 14.05 24.34 2.95
CA MET A 181 14.41 25.20 4.07
C MET A 181 15.37 26.33 3.66
N GLU A 182 16.38 26.05 2.83
CA GLU A 182 17.28 27.08 2.28
C GLU A 182 16.52 28.10 1.43
N ALA A 183 15.60 27.65 0.56
CA ALA A 183 14.75 28.54 -0.23
C ALA A 183 13.88 29.45 0.67
N GLN A 184 13.30 28.89 1.73
CA GLN A 184 12.51 29.63 2.70
C GLN A 184 13.36 30.63 3.50
N HIS A 185 14.57 30.24 3.91
CA HIS A 185 15.52 31.16 4.55
C HIS A 185 15.95 32.30 3.63
N GLN A 186 16.16 32.03 2.34
CA GLN A 186 16.49 33.08 1.37
C GLN A 186 15.31 34.03 1.16
N LYS A 187 14.08 33.52 1.07
CA LYS A 187 12.85 34.33 1.00
C LYS A 187 12.73 35.26 2.22
N ALA A 188 12.93 34.72 3.43
CA ALA A 188 12.89 35.49 4.67
C ALA A 188 13.99 36.56 4.75
N ARG A 189 15.22 36.26 4.27
CA ARG A 189 16.31 37.24 4.18
C ARG A 189 15.97 38.39 3.24
N ASN A 190 15.49 38.08 2.03
CA ASN A 190 15.09 39.10 1.06
C ASN A 190 13.97 40.00 1.63
N ALA A 191 12.97 39.40 2.28
CA ALA A 191 11.89 40.15 2.92
C ALA A 191 12.38 41.04 4.07
N ASN A 192 13.36 40.58 4.86
CA ASN A 192 14.00 41.39 5.90
C ASN A 192 14.83 42.54 5.34
N GLU A 193 15.58 42.33 4.25
CA GLU A 193 16.33 43.37 3.55
C GLU A 193 15.40 44.46 2.99
N GLU A 194 14.31 44.06 2.32
CA GLU A 194 13.27 44.98 1.85
C GLU A 194 12.62 45.77 3.01
N ALA A 195 12.34 45.09 4.12
CA ALA A 195 11.79 45.70 5.33
C ALA A 195 12.76 46.72 5.94
N GLU A 196 14.06 46.42 6.01
CA GLU A 196 15.08 47.35 6.49
C GLU A 196 15.21 48.60 5.63
N GLU A 197 15.16 48.46 4.30
CA GLU A 197 15.14 49.62 3.39
C GLU A 197 13.93 50.52 3.60
N LEU A 198 12.76 49.93 3.83
CA LEU A 198 11.54 50.66 4.15
C LEU A 198 11.67 51.39 5.49
N MET A 199 12.29 50.76 6.51
CA MET A 199 12.40 51.30 7.87
C MET A 199 13.44 52.41 8.07
N LYS A 200 14.42 52.56 7.17
CA LYS A 200 15.45 53.64 7.21
C LYS A 200 14.87 55.07 7.27
N LYS A 201 13.57 55.26 7.01
CA LYS A 201 12.89 56.56 6.88
C LYS A 201 11.78 56.82 7.92
N ILE A 202 11.66 56.03 9.01
CA ILE A 202 10.53 56.05 9.97
C ILE A 202 10.98 56.10 11.44
N ILE A 203 10.06 56.52 12.33
CA ILE A 203 10.17 56.55 13.81
C ILE A 203 10.37 55.11 14.38
N GLU A 204 11.18 54.95 15.43
CA GLU A 204 11.56 53.63 15.99
C GLU A 204 10.38 52.73 16.42
N LYS A 205 9.36 53.26 17.11
CA LYS A 205 8.30 52.42 17.73
C LYS A 205 7.44 51.63 16.72
N PRO A 206 6.89 52.22 15.64
CA PRO A 206 6.19 51.47 14.58
C PRO A 206 7.09 50.48 13.82
N ALA A 207 8.38 50.77 13.71
CA ALA A 207 9.34 49.91 13.02
C ALA A 207 9.62 48.62 13.83
N VAL A 208 9.72 48.72 15.17
CA VAL A 208 9.88 47.56 16.06
C VAL A 208 8.66 46.63 16.00
N GLU A 209 7.44 47.18 16.01
CA GLU A 209 6.21 46.38 15.90
C GLU A 209 6.07 45.70 14.53
N PHE A 210 6.51 46.35 13.45
CA PHE A 210 6.50 45.73 12.12
C PHE A 210 7.50 44.57 12.03
N ARG A 211 8.72 44.75 12.56
CA ARG A 211 9.75 43.69 12.63
C ARG A 211 9.25 42.49 13.44
N SER A 212 8.65 42.72 14.60
CA SER A 212 8.18 41.62 15.44
C SER A 212 7.07 40.79 14.78
N LEU A 213 6.19 41.43 14.00
CA LEU A 213 5.18 40.73 13.20
C LEU A 213 5.81 39.97 12.02
N LEU A 214 6.77 40.57 11.32
CA LEU A 214 7.47 39.90 10.23
C LEU A 214 8.24 38.66 10.72
N ASP A 215 8.95 38.79 11.84
CA ASP A 215 9.65 37.68 12.47
C ASP A 215 8.69 36.58 12.95
N ARG A 216 7.51 36.95 13.47
CA ARG A 216 6.46 35.99 13.83
C ARG A 216 5.95 35.23 12.61
N LEU A 217 5.68 35.93 11.51
CA LEU A 217 5.25 35.31 10.26
C LEU A 217 6.31 34.34 9.73
N HIS A 218 7.58 34.74 9.68
CA HIS A 218 8.66 33.87 9.22
C HIS A 218 8.82 32.61 10.09
N ARG A 219 8.65 32.71 11.41
CA ARG A 219 8.63 31.53 12.30
C ARG A 219 7.48 30.59 11.97
N LEU A 220 6.27 31.12 11.82
CA LEU A 220 5.10 30.31 11.44
C LEU A 220 5.28 29.64 10.08
N GLU A 221 5.74 30.36 9.05
CA GLU A 221 6.04 29.79 7.73
C GLU A 221 7.08 28.66 7.83
N GLN A 222 8.13 28.86 8.64
CA GLN A 222 9.18 27.87 8.84
C GLN A 222 8.66 26.62 9.55
N ASP A 223 7.87 26.77 10.61
CA ASP A 223 7.36 25.64 11.39
C ASP A 223 6.32 24.83 10.63
N HIS A 224 5.44 25.49 9.87
CA HIS A 224 4.53 24.80 8.95
C HIS A 224 5.27 24.06 7.84
N LEU A 225 6.31 24.66 7.25
CA LEU A 225 7.13 23.98 6.25
C LEU A 225 7.84 22.74 6.82
N LYS A 226 8.40 22.83 8.03
CA LYS A 226 9.01 21.68 8.73
C LYS A 226 8.00 20.56 8.93
N ARG A 227 6.79 20.87 9.42
CA ARG A 227 5.72 19.88 9.63
C ARG A 227 5.30 19.21 8.32
N PHE A 228 5.09 19.99 7.27
CA PHE A 228 4.76 19.45 5.95
C PHE A 228 5.84 18.49 5.43
N LEU A 229 7.12 18.87 5.56
CA LEU A 229 8.24 18.03 5.16
C LEU A 229 8.32 16.73 5.97
N LEU A 230 8.06 16.79 7.28
CA LEU A 230 8.04 15.62 8.16
C LEU A 230 6.93 14.64 7.76
N VAL A 231 5.70 15.12 7.58
CA VAL A 231 4.56 14.28 7.19
C VAL A 231 4.80 13.65 5.81
N LYS A 232 5.41 14.40 4.89
CA LYS A 232 5.79 13.87 3.56
C LYS A 232 6.86 12.78 3.67
N GLN A 233 7.82 12.94 4.57
CA GLN A 233 8.81 11.92 4.87
C GLN A 233 8.14 10.65 5.42
N GLU A 234 7.27 10.79 6.43
CA GLU A 234 6.47 9.69 6.99
C GLU A 234 5.70 8.93 5.90
N GLU A 235 5.07 9.66 4.97
CA GLU A 235 4.37 9.09 3.83
C GLU A 235 5.28 8.22 2.96
N TYR A 236 6.47 8.69 2.62
CA TYR A 236 7.42 7.91 1.82
C TYR A 236 7.86 6.62 2.51
N PHE A 237 8.14 6.69 3.81
CA PHE A 237 8.51 5.49 4.59
C PHE A 237 7.34 4.51 4.70
N ALA A 238 6.14 4.98 5.01
CA ALA A 238 4.96 4.13 5.12
C ALA A 238 4.61 3.46 3.79
N LYS A 239 4.74 4.17 2.67
CA LYS A 239 4.56 3.61 1.33
C LYS A 239 5.58 2.52 1.03
N ALA A 240 6.86 2.76 1.32
CA ALA A 240 7.93 1.79 1.11
C ALA A 240 7.73 0.54 1.97
N TYR A 241 7.33 0.71 3.23
CA TYR A 241 7.02 -0.37 4.15
C TYR A 241 5.86 -1.24 3.62
N ARG A 242 4.72 -0.62 3.26
CA ARG A 242 3.57 -1.31 2.68
C ARG A 242 3.96 -2.10 1.42
N GLN A 243 4.78 -1.53 0.55
CA GLN A 243 5.26 -2.21 -0.66
C GLN A 243 6.09 -3.46 -0.32
N LEU A 244 6.95 -3.40 0.70
CA LEU A 244 7.77 -4.54 1.11
C LEU A 244 6.92 -5.66 1.73
N ALA A 245 5.94 -5.32 2.57
CA ALA A 245 4.99 -6.29 3.11
C ALA A 245 4.23 -7.00 1.98
N VAL A 246 3.73 -6.26 1.00
CA VAL A 246 3.10 -6.81 -0.21
C VAL A 246 4.04 -7.74 -0.97
N THR A 247 5.29 -7.34 -1.21
CA THR A 247 6.27 -8.19 -1.89
C THR A 247 6.52 -9.47 -1.11
N GLN A 248 6.63 -9.40 0.23
CA GLN A 248 6.83 -10.58 1.07
C GLN A 248 5.66 -11.56 0.98
N ARG A 249 4.42 -11.08 0.96
CA ARG A 249 3.21 -11.92 0.75
C ARG A 249 3.22 -12.58 -0.63
N LYS A 250 3.53 -11.82 -1.69
CA LYS A 250 3.66 -12.36 -3.05
C LYS A 250 4.71 -13.46 -3.14
N GLU A 251 5.87 -13.25 -2.52
CA GLU A 251 6.93 -14.26 -2.51
C GLU A 251 6.55 -15.52 -1.72
N LEU A 252 5.73 -15.41 -0.67
CA LEU A 252 5.19 -16.58 0.01
C LEU A 252 4.33 -17.44 -0.93
N HIS A 253 3.44 -16.82 -1.70
CA HIS A 253 2.66 -17.54 -2.73
C HIS A 253 3.59 -18.11 -3.81
N ASN A 254 4.56 -17.34 -4.31
CA ASN A 254 5.53 -17.81 -5.30
C ASN A 254 6.24 -19.08 -4.84
N ILE A 255 6.72 -19.10 -3.60
CA ILE A 255 7.39 -20.25 -3.00
C ILE A 255 6.45 -21.45 -2.94
N PHE A 256 5.23 -21.28 -2.41
CA PHE A 256 4.25 -22.37 -2.32
C PHE A 256 4.00 -23.03 -3.68
N PHE A 257 3.55 -22.26 -4.67
CA PHE A 257 3.22 -22.78 -5.99
C PHE A 257 4.44 -23.39 -6.71
N THR A 258 5.62 -22.78 -6.56
CA THR A 258 6.85 -23.32 -7.16
C THR A 258 7.22 -24.68 -6.57
N GLN A 259 7.09 -24.87 -5.25
CA GLN A 259 7.39 -26.15 -4.62
C GLN A 259 6.39 -27.24 -5.00
N ILE A 260 5.10 -26.92 -5.09
CA ILE A 260 4.10 -27.89 -5.54
C ILE A 260 4.40 -28.32 -6.98
N ARG A 261 4.64 -27.37 -7.89
CA ARG A 261 5.00 -27.67 -9.28
C ARG A 261 6.24 -28.56 -9.38
N ASN A 262 7.28 -28.24 -8.62
CA ASN A 262 8.52 -29.02 -8.61
C ASN A 262 8.30 -30.45 -8.11
N ALA A 263 7.46 -30.64 -7.08
CA ALA A 263 7.13 -31.97 -6.56
C ALA A 263 6.31 -32.79 -7.58
N THR A 264 5.38 -32.16 -8.29
CA THR A 264 4.61 -32.79 -9.37
C THR A 264 5.51 -33.20 -10.54
N PHE A 265 6.42 -32.31 -10.99
CA PHE A 265 7.35 -32.60 -12.08
C PHE A 265 8.31 -33.76 -11.76
N LYS A 266 8.72 -33.89 -10.49
CA LYS A 266 9.57 -34.99 -10.02
C LYS A 266 8.80 -36.29 -9.78
N GLY A 267 7.48 -36.31 -9.95
CA GLY A 267 6.63 -37.47 -9.69
C GLY A 267 6.47 -37.81 -8.21
N GLU A 268 6.83 -36.90 -7.31
CA GLU A 268 6.80 -37.10 -5.86
C GLU A 268 5.44 -36.76 -5.26
N LEU A 269 4.64 -35.98 -6.00
CA LEU A 269 3.26 -35.63 -5.71
C LEU A 269 2.41 -35.94 -6.95
N LYS A 270 1.31 -36.69 -6.77
CA LYS A 270 0.37 -36.97 -7.86
C LYS A 270 -0.35 -35.70 -8.29
N LEU A 271 -0.71 -35.62 -9.56
CA LEU A 271 -1.34 -34.44 -10.15
C LEU A 271 -2.69 -34.11 -9.49
N GLU A 272 -3.52 -35.11 -9.21
CA GLU A 272 -4.81 -34.95 -8.53
C GLU A 272 -4.62 -34.44 -7.10
N ALA A 273 -3.61 -34.96 -6.41
CA ALA A 273 -3.25 -34.53 -5.05
C ALA A 273 -2.71 -33.09 -5.03
N ALA A 274 -1.95 -32.69 -6.06
CA ALA A 274 -1.48 -31.31 -6.23
C ALA A 274 -2.64 -30.33 -6.49
N LYS A 275 -3.63 -30.72 -7.31
CA LYS A 275 -4.83 -29.91 -7.57
C LYS A 275 -5.65 -29.67 -6.30
N ALA A 276 -5.95 -30.75 -5.57
CA ALA A 276 -6.68 -30.68 -4.31
C ALA A 276 -5.94 -29.79 -3.29
N LEU A 277 -4.62 -29.96 -3.17
CA LEU A 277 -3.79 -29.17 -2.26
C LEU A 277 -3.79 -27.66 -2.57
N VAL A 278 -3.74 -27.29 -3.86
CA VAL A 278 -3.77 -25.89 -4.30
C VAL A 278 -5.15 -25.26 -4.09
N GLU A 279 -6.21 -26.04 -4.24
CA GLU A 279 -7.57 -25.63 -3.94
C GLU A 279 -7.78 -25.41 -2.43
N ASP A 280 -7.37 -26.37 -1.61
CA ASP A 280 -7.37 -26.25 -0.15
C ASP A 280 -6.57 -25.02 0.29
N TYR A 281 -5.40 -24.82 -0.31
CA TYR A 281 -4.55 -23.65 -0.02
C TYR A 281 -5.29 -22.34 -0.32
N SER A 282 -5.99 -22.27 -1.46
CA SER A 282 -6.69 -21.05 -1.87
C SER A 282 -7.86 -20.74 -0.95
N LYS A 283 -8.60 -21.76 -0.51
CA LYS A 283 -9.67 -21.60 0.47
C LYS A 283 -9.13 -21.13 1.81
N ILE A 284 -8.08 -21.79 2.29
CA ILE A 284 -7.44 -21.47 3.57
C ILE A 284 -6.82 -20.07 3.54
N GLN A 285 -6.22 -19.62 2.43
CA GLN A 285 -5.74 -18.25 2.30
C GLN A 285 -6.88 -17.23 2.43
N GLY A 286 -8.07 -17.53 1.87
CA GLY A 286 -9.27 -16.72 2.12
C GLY A 286 -9.64 -16.66 3.61
N ASP A 287 -9.59 -17.79 4.31
CA ASP A 287 -9.86 -17.84 5.76
C ASP A 287 -8.80 -17.07 6.58
N ILE A 288 -7.53 -17.10 6.17
CA ILE A 288 -6.44 -16.33 6.78
C ILE A 288 -6.67 -14.84 6.55
N GLU A 289 -7.02 -14.41 5.34
CA GLU A 289 -7.25 -12.99 5.07
C GLU A 289 -8.52 -12.47 5.79
N GLU A 290 -9.58 -13.27 5.93
CA GLU A 290 -10.73 -12.90 6.78
C GLU A 290 -10.34 -12.75 8.26
N LEU A 291 -9.46 -13.63 8.76
CA LEU A 291 -8.87 -13.49 10.09
C LEU A 291 -8.05 -12.20 10.20
N MET A 292 -7.21 -11.89 9.21
CA MET A 292 -6.40 -10.67 9.22
C MET A 292 -7.25 -9.40 9.13
N ASP A 293 -8.32 -9.41 8.33
CA ASP A 293 -9.29 -8.31 8.25
C ASP A 293 -9.93 -8.06 9.63
N PHE A 294 -10.30 -9.13 10.33
CA PHE A 294 -10.83 -9.04 11.70
C PHE A 294 -9.81 -8.47 12.69
N LEU A 295 -8.57 -8.98 12.68
CA LEU A 295 -7.51 -8.53 13.58
C LEU A 295 -7.11 -7.08 13.31
N GLN A 296 -7.02 -6.67 12.05
CA GLN A 296 -6.77 -5.28 11.65
C GLN A 296 -7.88 -4.35 12.14
N ALA A 297 -9.14 -4.67 11.87
CA ALA A 297 -10.27 -3.85 12.27
C ALA A 297 -10.38 -3.75 13.81
N SER A 298 -10.20 -4.87 14.52
CA SER A 298 -10.18 -4.90 15.98
C SER A 298 -9.03 -4.06 16.55
N LYS A 299 -7.81 -4.21 16.03
CA LYS A 299 -6.65 -3.42 16.46
C LYS A 299 -6.87 -1.93 16.20
N LYS A 300 -7.42 -1.55 15.04
CA LYS A 300 -7.80 -0.16 14.72
C LYS A 300 -8.78 0.40 15.75
N TYR A 301 -9.84 -0.35 16.06
CA TYR A 301 -10.84 0.06 17.06
C TYR A 301 -10.22 0.31 18.43
N HIS A 302 -9.42 -0.63 18.93
CA HIS A 302 -8.78 -0.53 20.24
C HIS A 302 -7.80 0.64 20.31
N LEU A 303 -6.96 0.84 19.28
CA LEU A 303 -6.04 1.97 19.22
C LEU A 303 -6.79 3.30 19.16
N ASN A 304 -7.79 3.45 18.29
CA ASN A 304 -8.57 4.68 18.19
C ASN A 304 -9.29 5.01 19.50
N ARG A 305 -9.83 3.98 20.19
CA ARG A 305 -10.44 4.16 21.51
C ARG A 305 -9.43 4.65 22.54
N ARG A 306 -8.21 4.10 22.53
CA ARG A 306 -7.12 4.52 23.42
C ARG A 306 -6.69 5.97 23.15
N PHE A 307 -6.54 6.36 21.89
CA PHE A 307 -6.17 7.73 21.54
C PHE A 307 -7.28 8.74 21.87
N ALA A 308 -8.54 8.41 21.62
CA ALA A 308 -9.67 9.24 22.08
C ALA A 308 -9.69 9.42 23.60
N TYR A 309 -9.35 8.36 24.37
CA TYR A 309 -9.21 8.47 25.82
C TYR A 309 -8.03 9.36 26.25
N ARG A 310 -6.89 9.27 25.56
CA ARG A 310 -5.73 10.12 25.82
C ARG A 310 -5.97 11.59 25.47
N GLU A 311 -6.69 11.88 24.40
CA GLU A 311 -7.15 13.23 24.06
C GLU A 311 -8.05 13.81 25.17
N TYR A 312 -8.96 12.99 25.70
CA TYR A 312 -9.77 13.34 26.87
C TYR A 312 -8.90 13.66 28.09
N LEU A 313 -7.89 12.82 28.40
CA LEU A 313 -6.97 13.06 29.52
C LEU A 313 -6.16 14.36 29.34
N ILE A 314 -5.64 14.63 28.14
CA ILE A 314 -4.90 15.87 27.84
C ILE A 314 -5.80 17.09 28.05
N SER A 315 -7.04 17.04 27.56
CA SER A 315 -8.02 18.12 27.74
C SER A 315 -8.27 18.39 29.22
N LYS A 316 -8.37 17.33 30.04
CA LYS A 316 -8.52 17.42 31.50
C LYS A 316 -7.30 18.05 32.17
N ILE A 317 -6.09 17.70 31.74
CA ILE A 317 -4.84 18.28 32.27
C ILE A 317 -4.74 19.76 31.89
N GLN A 318 -5.00 20.11 30.64
CA GLN A 318 -5.00 21.51 30.16
C GLN A 318 -5.96 22.39 30.96
N LEU A 319 -7.17 21.88 31.25
CA LEU A 319 -8.13 22.56 32.09
C LEU A 319 -7.57 22.81 33.50
N ARG A 320 -7.02 21.77 34.15
CA ARG A 320 -6.46 21.86 35.50
C ARG A 320 -5.27 22.82 35.57
N ASP A 321 -4.37 22.80 34.58
CA ASP A 321 -3.24 23.73 34.48
C ASP A 321 -3.72 25.19 34.37
N SER A 322 -4.79 25.43 33.59
CA SER A 322 -5.40 26.75 33.44
C SER A 322 -6.05 27.25 34.74
N GLN A 323 -6.72 26.36 35.47
CA GLN A 323 -7.35 26.66 36.77
C GLN A 323 -6.30 26.93 37.85
N ALA A 324 -5.25 26.11 37.94
CA ALA A 324 -4.13 26.33 38.86
C ALA A 324 -3.49 27.71 38.63
N SER A 325 -3.21 28.04 37.36
CA SER A 325 -2.67 29.34 36.96
C SER A 325 -3.63 30.48 37.33
N ALA A 326 -4.94 30.31 37.12
CA ALA A 326 -5.95 31.31 37.46
C ALA A 326 -6.05 31.55 38.97
N LEU A 327 -5.98 30.49 39.79
CA LEU A 327 -5.98 30.58 41.26
C LEU A 327 -4.74 31.30 41.80
N ILE A 328 -3.54 30.96 41.30
CA ILE A 328 -2.29 31.63 41.68
C ILE A 328 -2.33 33.10 41.27
N ASN A 329 -2.80 33.41 40.05
CA ASN A 329 -2.94 34.78 39.58
C ASN A 329 -3.98 35.57 40.37
N ALA A 330 -5.09 34.95 40.77
CA ALA A 330 -6.09 35.57 41.63
C ALA A 330 -5.50 35.93 43.00
N ALA A 331 -4.81 35.00 43.65
CA ALA A 331 -4.13 35.23 44.93
C ALA A 331 -3.05 36.32 44.83
N ALA A 332 -2.26 36.32 43.75
CA ALA A 332 -1.26 37.36 43.48
C ALA A 332 -1.91 38.74 43.31
N THR A 333 -3.03 38.82 42.58
CA THR A 333 -3.77 40.07 42.34
C THR A 333 -4.33 40.66 43.63
N GLN A 334 -4.64 39.84 44.64
CA GLN A 334 -5.13 40.33 45.94
C GLN A 334 -4.08 41.16 46.70
N ILE A 335 -2.79 40.94 46.46
CA ILE A 335 -1.71 41.73 47.08
C ILE A 335 -1.70 43.14 46.49
N SER A 336 -1.72 43.26 45.16
CA SER A 336 -1.80 44.56 44.48
C SER A 336 -3.15 45.24 44.70
N SER A 337 -4.25 44.48 44.78
CA SER A 337 -5.59 44.97 45.11
C SER A 337 -5.63 45.59 46.51
N LEU A 338 -5.02 44.94 47.50
CA LEU A 338 -4.92 45.46 48.87
C LEU A 338 -4.23 46.82 48.88
N ILE A 339 -3.08 46.97 48.22
CA ILE A 339 -2.33 48.23 48.16
C ILE A 339 -3.17 49.33 47.48
N ASN A 340 -3.80 49.03 46.35
CA ASN A 340 -4.62 49.99 45.60
C ASN A 340 -5.93 50.37 46.31
N LYS A 341 -6.58 49.44 47.03
CA LYS A 341 -7.76 49.74 47.87
C LYS A 341 -7.38 50.72 48.99
N MET A 342 -6.15 50.63 49.50
CA MET A 342 -5.70 51.48 50.61
C MET A 342 -5.35 52.90 50.20
N GLU A 343 -4.83 53.08 48.99
CA GLU A 343 -4.67 54.40 48.39
C GLU A 343 -6.03 55.05 48.05
N ARG A 344 -6.94 54.29 47.42
CA ARG A 344 -8.28 54.78 47.08
C ARG A 344 -9.12 55.19 48.29
N ALA A 345 -8.92 54.53 49.44
CA ALA A 345 -9.55 54.90 50.71
C ALA A 345 -8.91 56.12 51.40
N GLY A 346 -7.85 56.70 50.82
CA GLY A 346 -7.14 57.86 51.37
C GLY A 346 -6.24 57.53 52.56
N HIS A 347 -6.00 56.25 52.85
CA HIS A 347 -5.19 55.81 53.99
C HIS A 347 -3.71 55.61 53.66
N LEU A 348 -3.34 55.59 52.37
CA LEU A 348 -1.96 55.46 51.89
C LEU A 348 -1.59 56.66 50.99
N PRO A 349 -0.51 57.41 51.28
CA PRO A 349 -0.05 58.49 50.40
C PRO A 349 0.47 57.96 49.06
N GLY A 350 0.10 58.62 47.95
CA GLY A 350 0.51 58.23 46.59
C GLY A 350 2.03 58.18 46.36
N SER A 351 2.83 58.86 47.19
CA SER A 351 4.30 58.79 47.15
C SER A 351 4.87 57.41 47.49
N HIS A 352 4.12 56.58 48.22
CA HIS A 352 4.53 55.22 48.62
C HIS A 352 3.92 54.13 47.73
N LEU A 353 2.92 54.45 46.90
CA LEU A 353 2.18 53.49 46.07
C LEU A 353 3.11 52.77 45.09
N GLY A 354 3.89 53.51 44.31
CA GLY A 354 4.79 52.93 43.29
C GLY A 354 5.81 51.96 43.90
N VAL A 355 6.47 52.38 44.99
CA VAL A 355 7.46 51.55 45.68
C VAL A 355 6.86 50.26 46.25
N LEU A 356 5.62 50.32 46.78
CA LEU A 356 4.93 49.14 47.29
C LEU A 356 4.44 48.21 46.19
N LEU A 357 3.98 48.73 45.05
CA LEU A 357 3.57 47.92 43.91
C LEU A 357 4.78 47.25 43.23
N ASP A 358 5.89 47.96 43.06
CA ASP A 358 7.15 47.39 42.53
C ASP A 358 7.63 46.26 43.46
N ARG A 359 7.61 46.49 44.78
CA ARG A 359 7.95 45.45 45.76
C ARG A 359 6.98 44.27 45.71
N ALA A 360 5.67 44.51 45.60
CA ALA A 360 4.67 43.45 45.46
C ALA A 360 4.91 42.61 44.22
N GLU A 361 5.22 43.24 43.09
CA GLU A 361 5.57 42.55 41.85
C GLU A 361 6.83 41.69 42.02
N THR A 362 7.86 42.17 42.70
CA THR A 362 9.09 41.38 42.95
C THR A 362 8.83 40.14 43.81
N GLU A 363 8.06 40.26 44.89
CA GLU A 363 7.72 39.14 45.78
C GLU A 363 6.78 38.14 45.09
N ILE A 364 5.77 38.63 44.35
CA ILE A 364 4.86 37.80 43.55
C ILE A 364 5.65 37.01 42.50
N ASN A 365 6.54 37.67 41.77
CA ASN A 365 7.36 37.01 40.75
C ASN A 365 8.32 35.99 41.38
N SER A 366 8.89 36.27 42.55
CA SER A 366 9.71 35.30 43.29
C SER A 366 8.91 34.05 43.67
N VAL A 367 7.68 34.21 44.17
CA VAL A 367 6.83 33.06 44.55
C VAL A 367 6.39 32.27 43.32
N LYS A 368 6.02 32.94 42.22
CA LYS A 368 5.67 32.28 40.94
C LYS A 368 6.85 31.50 40.35
N GLN A 369 8.04 32.10 40.30
CA GLN A 369 9.25 31.42 39.82
C GLN A 369 9.59 30.20 40.68
N LYS A 370 9.36 30.27 41.99
CA LYS A 370 9.53 29.13 42.88
C LYS A 370 8.51 28.02 42.61
N PHE A 371 7.24 28.35 42.36
CA PHE A 371 6.24 27.38 41.93
C PHE A 371 6.63 26.68 40.63
N ASP A 372 7.04 27.44 39.61
CA ASP A 372 7.47 26.87 38.32
C ASP A 372 8.67 25.93 38.49
N HIS A 373 9.63 26.30 39.36
CA HIS A 373 10.78 25.47 39.68
C HIS A 373 10.40 24.18 40.45
N ASP A 374 9.60 24.30 41.52
CA ASP A 374 9.13 23.17 42.32
C ASP A 374 8.30 22.21 41.44
N LEU A 375 7.40 22.75 40.61
CA LEU A 375 6.56 21.99 39.67
C LEU A 375 7.40 21.20 38.67
N LYS A 376 8.40 21.84 38.05
CA LYS A 376 9.32 21.19 37.13
C LYS A 376 10.09 20.05 37.79
N GLN A 377 10.63 20.29 38.99
CA GLN A 377 11.41 19.29 39.71
C GLN A 377 10.56 18.09 40.14
N GLU A 378 9.38 18.32 40.70
CA GLU A 378 8.50 17.24 41.17
C GLU A 378 7.86 16.48 40.01
N LYS A 379 7.45 17.16 38.92
CA LYS A 379 7.00 16.50 37.68
C LYS A 379 8.08 15.54 37.15
N GLN A 380 9.35 15.96 37.15
CA GLN A 380 10.45 15.10 36.70
C GLN A 380 10.63 13.85 37.58
N LYS A 381 10.51 13.98 38.91
CA LYS A 381 10.57 12.83 39.83
C LYS A 381 9.39 11.88 39.61
N LEU A 382 8.18 12.42 39.50
CA LEU A 382 6.96 11.66 39.29
C LEU A 382 7.00 10.91 37.95
N ARG A 383 7.44 11.57 36.88
CA ARG A 383 7.65 10.96 35.55
C ARG A 383 8.49 9.69 35.64
N GLN A 384 9.65 9.73 36.31
CA GLN A 384 10.52 8.55 36.43
C GLN A 384 9.85 7.42 37.23
N LYS A 385 9.10 7.75 38.28
CA LYS A 385 8.34 6.78 39.08
C LYS A 385 7.26 6.09 38.23
N LEU A 386 6.48 6.86 37.46
CA LEU A 386 5.41 6.38 36.61
C LEU A 386 5.93 5.46 35.49
N ILE A 387 7.00 5.87 34.79
CA ILE A 387 7.64 5.04 33.74
C ILE A 387 8.12 3.71 34.33
N THR A 388 8.77 3.75 35.50
CA THR A 388 9.29 2.53 36.14
C THR A 388 8.16 1.57 36.55
N LYS A 389 7.05 2.11 37.08
CA LYS A 389 5.85 1.33 37.43
C LYS A 389 5.21 0.71 36.19
N ARG A 390 4.97 1.51 35.14
CA ARG A 390 4.40 1.07 33.86
C ARG A 390 5.19 -0.08 33.25
N ARG A 391 6.51 0.07 33.11
CA ARG A 391 7.39 -0.98 32.57
C ARG A 391 7.27 -2.29 33.34
N ARG A 392 7.21 -2.23 34.68
CA ARG A 392 7.08 -3.42 35.53
C ARG A 392 5.77 -4.18 35.26
N GLU A 393 4.64 -3.49 35.28
CA GLU A 393 3.32 -4.11 35.09
C GLU A 393 3.14 -4.65 33.66
N MET A 394 3.61 -3.89 32.66
CA MET A 394 3.57 -4.31 31.26
C MET A 394 4.46 -5.53 30.99
N LEU A 395 5.65 -5.59 31.59
CA LEU A 395 6.56 -6.73 31.45
C LEU A 395 5.98 -7.99 32.11
N GLN A 396 5.38 -7.86 33.29
CA GLN A 396 4.73 -8.98 33.98
C GLN A 396 3.58 -9.55 33.14
N LYS A 397 2.75 -8.68 32.54
CA LYS A 397 1.66 -9.11 31.66
C LYS A 397 2.19 -9.80 30.40
N LYS A 398 3.27 -9.28 29.82
CA LYS A 398 3.98 -9.89 28.68
C LYS A 398 4.51 -11.29 29.01
N GLU A 399 5.12 -11.49 30.17
CA GLU A 399 5.61 -12.82 30.59
C GLU A 399 4.48 -13.84 30.67
N HIS A 400 3.35 -13.45 31.27
CA HIS A 400 2.16 -14.30 31.31
C HIS A 400 1.64 -14.67 29.90
N TRP A 401 1.68 -13.74 28.94
CA TRP A 401 1.32 -14.05 27.55
C TRP A 401 2.34 -14.95 26.85
N LYS A 402 3.65 -14.72 27.07
CA LYS A 402 4.71 -15.61 26.55
C LYS A 402 4.54 -17.02 27.10
N GLU A 403 4.17 -17.16 28.37
CA GLU A 403 3.85 -18.45 28.99
C GLU A 403 2.66 -19.10 28.28
N GLN A 404 1.54 -18.38 28.07
CA GLN A 404 0.38 -18.90 27.32
C GLN A 404 0.70 -19.31 25.87
N LEU A 405 1.56 -18.56 25.17
CA LEU A 405 2.06 -18.90 23.84
C LEU A 405 2.98 -20.13 23.85
N SER A 406 3.82 -20.28 24.89
CA SER A 406 4.74 -21.41 25.06
C SER A 406 4.06 -22.71 25.52
N LEU A 407 2.98 -22.59 26.29
CA LEU A 407 2.17 -23.69 26.84
C LEU A 407 1.16 -24.25 25.82
N GLY A 408 1.26 -23.86 24.54
CA GLY A 408 0.32 -24.16 23.47
C GLY A 408 0.26 -25.64 23.05
N ASP A 409 -0.25 -26.50 23.92
CA ASP A 409 -0.79 -27.83 23.57
C ASP A 409 -1.83 -27.74 22.42
N PRO A 410 -2.75 -26.75 22.34
CA PRO A 410 -3.72 -26.64 21.23
C PRO A 410 -3.10 -26.33 19.86
N PHE A 411 -2.03 -25.53 19.77
CA PHE A 411 -1.38 -25.22 18.48
C PHE A 411 -0.54 -26.40 17.95
N LYS A 412 -0.01 -27.24 18.84
CA LYS A 412 0.76 -28.45 18.48
C LYS A 412 -0.13 -29.66 18.18
N THR A 413 -1.34 -29.72 18.74
CA THR A 413 -2.29 -30.83 18.57
C THR A 413 -3.40 -30.57 17.54
N ALA A 414 -3.57 -29.32 17.08
CA ALA A 414 -4.55 -29.00 16.03
C ALA A 414 -4.24 -29.76 14.74
N LYS A 415 -5.11 -30.73 14.41
CA LYS A 415 -5.08 -31.45 13.12
C LYS A 415 -5.82 -30.68 12.02
N GLU A 416 -6.70 -29.77 12.41
CA GLU A 416 -7.57 -29.01 11.50
C GLU A 416 -7.19 -27.53 11.48
N VAL A 417 -7.11 -26.97 10.27
CA VAL A 417 -6.71 -25.56 10.03
C VAL A 417 -7.72 -24.58 10.61
N THR A 418 -9.02 -24.89 10.53
CA THR A 418 -10.11 -24.05 11.05
C THR A 418 -10.00 -23.83 12.57
N HIS A 419 -9.70 -24.91 13.31
CA HIS A 419 -9.45 -24.85 14.75
C HIS A 419 -8.20 -24.02 15.05
N TYR A 420 -7.12 -24.21 14.30
CA TYR A 420 -5.88 -23.44 14.45
C TYR A 420 -6.10 -21.93 14.25
N LEU A 421 -6.82 -21.51 13.20
CA LEU A 421 -7.15 -20.10 12.95
C LEU A 421 -8.06 -19.52 14.04
N SER A 422 -9.01 -20.30 14.55
CA SER A 422 -9.86 -19.91 15.68
C SER A 422 -9.05 -19.69 16.97
N CYS A 423 -8.04 -20.54 17.23
CA CYS A 423 -7.12 -20.33 18.36
C CYS A 423 -6.37 -18.99 18.25
N TRP A 424 -5.85 -18.66 17.06
CA TRP A 424 -5.21 -17.36 16.82
C TRP A 424 -6.16 -16.19 17.04
N LYS A 425 -7.39 -16.28 16.52
CA LYS A 425 -8.43 -15.27 16.69
C LYS A 425 -8.67 -14.98 18.17
N ASN A 426 -8.98 -16.02 18.94
CA ASN A 426 -9.36 -15.89 20.35
C ASN A 426 -8.18 -15.41 21.21
N LEU A 427 -6.97 -15.91 20.94
CA LEU A 427 -5.76 -15.53 21.66
C LEU A 427 -5.47 -14.03 21.47
N LEU A 428 -5.39 -13.58 20.22
CA LEU A 428 -5.03 -12.19 19.91
C LEU A 428 -6.13 -11.20 20.31
N SER A 429 -7.41 -11.56 20.14
CA SER A 429 -8.50 -10.70 20.62
C SER A 429 -8.53 -10.60 22.15
N GLY A 430 -8.27 -11.72 22.84
CA GLY A 430 -8.20 -11.74 24.31
C GLY A 430 -7.04 -10.90 24.83
N HIS A 431 -5.84 -11.06 24.25
CA HIS A 431 -4.67 -10.25 24.60
C HIS A 431 -4.90 -8.77 24.33
N ALA A 432 -5.54 -8.40 23.22
CA ALA A 432 -5.86 -7.01 22.92
C ALA A 432 -6.74 -6.37 24.01
N ILE A 433 -7.79 -7.06 24.46
CA ILE A 433 -8.68 -6.54 25.51
C ILE A 433 -7.91 -6.34 26.82
N GLU A 434 -7.18 -7.37 27.27
CA GLU A 434 -6.41 -7.30 28.52
C GLU A 434 -5.32 -6.20 28.49
N PHE A 435 -4.72 -5.98 27.32
CA PHE A 435 -3.72 -4.93 27.13
C PHE A 435 -4.32 -3.53 27.22
N GLU A 436 -5.47 -3.32 26.59
CA GLU A 436 -6.13 -2.03 26.60
C GLU A 436 -6.66 -1.68 27.99
N GLU A 437 -7.21 -2.65 28.73
CA GLU A 437 -7.62 -2.45 30.13
C GLU A 437 -6.44 -2.04 31.02
N LEU A 438 -5.29 -2.72 30.88
CA LEU A 438 -4.08 -2.37 31.62
C LEU A 438 -3.56 -0.97 31.23
N THR A 439 -3.58 -0.64 29.94
CA THR A 439 -3.11 0.66 29.44
C THR A 439 -4.02 1.79 29.88
N GLU A 440 -5.35 1.64 29.78
CA GLU A 440 -6.34 2.63 30.24
C GLU A 440 -6.18 2.87 31.75
N LYS A 441 -6.01 1.80 32.54
CA LYS A 441 -5.73 1.90 33.98
C LYS A 441 -4.45 2.69 34.27
N LEU A 442 -3.34 2.34 33.62
CA LEU A 442 -2.04 3.00 33.83
C LEU A 442 -2.01 4.46 33.33
N ASP A 443 -2.76 4.79 32.28
CA ASP A 443 -2.93 6.16 31.79
C ASP A 443 -3.77 6.99 32.77
N ASN A 444 -4.85 6.43 33.32
CA ASN A 444 -5.69 7.07 34.32
C ASN A 444 -4.93 7.33 35.64
N GLU A 445 -4.20 6.33 36.14
CA GLU A 445 -3.39 6.47 37.36
C GLU A 445 -2.33 7.56 37.22
N ALA A 446 -1.67 7.65 36.05
CA ALA A 446 -0.69 8.71 35.78
C ALA A 446 -1.34 10.11 35.81
N SER A 447 -2.53 10.26 35.19
CA SER A 447 -3.28 11.51 35.20
C SER A 447 -3.70 11.95 36.61
N GLU A 448 -4.12 11.01 37.46
CA GLU A 448 -4.54 11.33 38.83
C GLU A 448 -3.33 11.60 39.76
N GLU A 449 -2.20 10.91 39.62
CA GLU A 449 -0.97 11.27 40.36
C GLU A 449 -0.46 12.68 39.94
N LEU A 450 -0.58 13.04 38.66
CA LEU A 450 -0.26 14.40 38.18
C LEU A 450 -1.22 15.45 38.74
N LYS A 451 -2.51 15.12 38.86
CA LYS A 451 -3.52 15.98 39.50
C LYS A 451 -3.16 16.30 40.95
N GLU A 452 -2.87 15.27 41.74
CA GLU A 452 -2.53 15.41 43.15
C GLU A 452 -1.28 16.29 43.34
N LEU A 453 -0.28 16.10 42.48
CA LEU A 453 0.92 16.93 42.47
C LEU A 453 0.61 18.41 42.16
N LEU A 454 -0.14 18.67 41.09
CA LEU A 454 -0.50 20.04 40.69
C LEU A 454 -1.32 20.74 41.77
N PHE A 455 -2.31 20.05 42.35
CA PHE A 455 -3.16 20.59 43.40
C PHE A 455 -2.37 20.94 44.66
N SER A 456 -1.55 20.02 45.17
CA SER A 456 -0.74 20.24 46.37
C SER A 456 0.26 21.39 46.23
N LEU A 457 0.89 21.55 45.06
CA LEU A 457 1.78 22.68 44.77
C LEU A 457 1.02 24.01 44.61
N THR A 458 -0.16 23.98 44.01
CA THR A 458 -1.02 25.16 43.86
C THR A 458 -1.47 25.66 45.23
N GLU A 459 -1.96 24.77 46.12
CA GLU A 459 -2.35 25.13 47.48
C GLU A 459 -1.19 25.71 48.29
N LYS A 460 -0.01 25.07 48.23
CA LYS A 460 1.21 25.56 48.88
C LYS A 460 1.57 26.97 48.39
N THR A 461 1.47 27.22 47.09
CA THR A 461 1.81 28.52 46.48
C THR A 461 0.81 29.60 46.85
N VAL A 462 -0.49 29.28 46.85
CA VAL A 462 -1.54 30.18 47.33
C VAL A 462 -1.32 30.52 48.80
N GLU A 463 -0.91 29.56 49.63
CA GLU A 463 -0.58 29.79 51.04
C GLU A 463 0.69 30.63 51.23
N GLU A 464 1.71 30.47 50.37
CA GLU A 464 2.89 31.35 50.35
C GLU A 464 2.52 32.79 49.95
N LEU A 465 1.67 32.98 48.93
CA LEU A 465 1.16 34.30 48.54
C LEU A 465 0.33 34.95 49.66
N LYS A 466 -0.48 34.16 50.36
CA LYS A 466 -1.16 34.61 51.59
C LYS A 466 -0.13 35.08 52.61
N ARG A 467 0.90 34.29 52.92
CA ARG A 467 1.96 34.71 53.87
C ARG A 467 2.66 36.00 53.45
N VAL A 468 2.87 36.23 52.16
CA VAL A 468 3.38 37.52 51.65
C VAL A 468 2.37 38.65 51.93
N GLN A 469 1.08 38.43 51.65
CA GLN A 469 0.01 39.38 51.92
C GLN A 469 -0.06 39.76 53.43
N TYR A 470 -0.18 38.78 54.32
CA TYR A 470 -0.33 38.98 55.77
C TYR A 470 0.98 39.39 56.46
N GLY A 471 2.08 38.74 56.10
CA GLY A 471 3.37 38.85 56.78
C GLY A 471 4.19 40.04 56.32
N VAL A 472 4.12 40.41 55.04
CA VAL A 472 4.90 41.52 54.48
C VAL A 472 4.03 42.76 54.33
N PHE A 473 2.98 42.69 53.50
CA PHE A 473 2.25 43.89 53.08
C PHE A 473 1.31 44.46 54.15
N VAL A 474 0.57 43.63 54.89
CA VAL A 474 -0.24 44.12 56.02
C VAL A 474 0.65 44.79 57.08
N GLN A 475 1.83 44.23 57.37
CA GLN A 475 2.77 44.83 58.34
C GLN A 475 3.36 46.16 57.85
N GLU A 476 3.77 46.24 56.58
CA GLU A 476 4.27 47.48 55.99
C GLU A 476 3.18 48.57 55.95
N LEU A 477 1.94 48.23 55.61
CA LEU A 477 0.82 49.17 55.62
C LEU A 477 0.51 49.67 57.05
N VAL A 478 0.62 48.81 58.07
CA VAL A 478 0.49 49.24 59.48
C VAL A 478 1.62 50.20 59.87
N LYS A 479 2.87 49.99 59.41
CA LYS A 479 3.98 50.94 59.65
C LYS A 479 3.73 52.30 59.00
N LEU A 480 3.01 52.33 57.88
CA LEU A 480 2.59 53.55 57.17
C LEU A 480 1.31 54.18 57.74
N SER A 481 0.91 53.82 58.97
CA SER A 481 -0.24 54.37 59.69
C SER A 481 -1.62 54.05 59.10
N VAL A 482 -1.74 53.00 58.29
CA VAL A 482 -3.04 52.52 57.80
C VAL A 482 -3.84 51.88 58.97
N PRO A 483 -5.14 52.21 59.15
CA PRO A 483 -5.94 51.65 60.23
C PRO A 483 -6.05 50.12 60.18
N LYS A 484 -5.70 49.46 61.30
CA LYS A 484 -5.71 47.99 61.42
C LYS A 484 -7.08 47.36 61.15
N MET A 485 -8.16 48.01 61.56
CA MET A 485 -9.52 47.50 61.37
C MET A 485 -9.89 47.40 59.88
N PHE A 486 -9.49 48.39 59.08
CA PHE A 486 -9.77 48.44 57.64
C PHE A 486 -8.94 47.40 56.87
N LEU A 487 -7.68 47.19 57.30
CA LEU A 487 -6.83 46.11 56.78
C LEU A 487 -7.43 44.72 57.08
N LEU A 488 -7.90 44.49 58.31
CA LEU A 488 -8.54 43.22 58.67
C LEU A 488 -9.80 42.95 57.85
N GLU A 489 -10.65 43.97 57.67
CA GLU A 489 -11.88 43.87 56.88
C GLU A 489 -11.60 43.53 55.41
N THR A 490 -10.67 44.25 54.78
CA THR A 490 -10.29 44.02 53.36
C THR A 490 -9.68 42.64 53.14
N VAL A 491 -8.93 42.15 54.13
CA VAL A 491 -8.27 40.84 54.05
C VAL A 491 -9.24 39.70 54.29
N GLU A 492 -10.21 39.85 55.20
CA GLU A 492 -11.30 38.87 55.36
C GLU A 492 -12.23 38.85 54.13
N GLU A 493 -12.45 39.99 53.47
CA GLU A 493 -13.12 40.04 52.16
C GLU A 493 -12.34 39.23 51.11
N HIS A 494 -11.04 39.47 50.96
CA HIS A 494 -10.18 38.69 50.05
C HIS A 494 -10.19 37.18 50.36
N LYS A 495 -10.24 36.79 51.63
CA LYS A 495 -10.36 35.37 52.03
C LYS A 495 -11.67 34.77 51.56
N LYS A 496 -12.80 35.47 51.74
CA LYS A 496 -14.12 35.03 51.25
C LYS A 496 -14.15 34.95 49.72
N GLU A 497 -13.60 35.95 49.03
CA GLU A 497 -13.48 35.96 47.56
C GLU A 497 -12.69 34.74 47.04
N MET A 498 -11.59 34.35 47.72
CA MET A 498 -10.81 33.17 47.32
C MET A 498 -11.59 31.87 47.50
N VAL A 499 -12.36 31.73 48.58
CA VAL A 499 -13.20 30.54 48.80
C VAL A 499 -14.24 30.43 47.68
N VAL A 500 -14.93 31.53 47.36
CA VAL A 500 -15.92 31.56 46.27
C VAL A 500 -15.28 31.23 44.91
N LYS A 501 -14.08 31.75 44.63
CA LYS A 501 -13.34 31.42 43.39
C LYS A 501 -12.94 29.95 43.34
N HIS A 502 -12.53 29.37 44.46
CA HIS A 502 -12.17 27.96 44.52
C HIS A 502 -13.39 27.07 44.23
N GLU A 503 -14.52 27.32 44.91
CA GLU A 503 -15.79 26.62 44.67
C GLU A 503 -16.34 26.83 43.24
N GLN A 504 -16.02 27.96 42.61
CA GLN A 504 -16.37 28.21 41.21
C GLN A 504 -15.56 27.32 40.26
N PHE A 505 -14.24 27.23 40.45
CA PHE A 505 -13.39 26.39 39.59
C PHE A 505 -13.63 24.90 39.79
N GLU A 506 -13.96 24.45 41.01
CA GLU A 506 -14.36 23.05 41.25
C GLU A 506 -15.65 22.68 40.50
N ARG A 507 -16.66 23.57 40.51
CA ARG A 507 -17.89 23.37 39.73
C ARG A 507 -17.62 23.37 38.23
N GLU A 508 -16.79 24.28 37.75
CA GLU A 508 -16.39 24.33 36.34
C GLU A 508 -15.63 23.06 35.92
N GLU A 509 -14.72 22.52 36.75
CA GLU A 509 -14.04 21.24 36.49
C GLU A 509 -15.06 20.11 36.40
N GLN A 510 -16.03 20.06 37.32
CA GLN A 510 -17.02 18.98 37.33
C GLN A 510 -17.95 19.04 36.12
N GLU A 511 -18.48 20.21 35.77
CA GLU A 511 -19.35 20.40 34.60
C GLU A 511 -18.61 20.07 33.29
N THR A 512 -17.42 20.63 33.09
CA THR A 512 -16.63 20.37 31.88
C THR A 512 -16.14 18.92 31.79
N SER A 513 -15.78 18.28 32.90
CA SER A 513 -15.41 16.86 32.95
C SER A 513 -16.60 15.97 32.57
N THR A 514 -17.80 16.26 33.06
CA THR A 514 -19.00 15.47 32.69
C THR A 514 -19.33 15.59 31.21
N ALA A 515 -19.29 16.80 30.64
CA ALA A 515 -19.51 16.99 29.20
C ALA A 515 -18.44 16.29 28.34
N ALA A 516 -17.18 16.31 28.78
CA ALA A 516 -16.09 15.62 28.09
C ALA A 516 -16.22 14.08 28.17
N GLU A 517 -16.72 13.55 29.29
CA GLU A 517 -17.03 12.12 29.45
C GLU A 517 -18.18 11.67 28.54
N GLU A 518 -19.24 12.48 28.42
CA GLU A 518 -20.34 12.22 27.47
C GLU A 518 -19.84 12.18 26.02
N LEU A 519 -18.98 13.13 25.64
CA LEU A 519 -18.37 13.18 24.31
C LEU A 519 -17.46 11.95 24.05
N LEU A 520 -16.69 11.53 25.06
CA LEU A 520 -15.88 10.31 24.97
C LEU A 520 -16.77 9.08 24.78
N GLN A 521 -17.91 8.99 25.46
CA GLN A 521 -18.84 7.88 25.32
C GLN A 521 -19.49 7.85 23.94
N LEU A 522 -19.89 9.01 23.41
CA LEU A 522 -20.38 9.13 22.03
C LEU A 522 -19.31 8.70 21.01
N THR A 523 -18.06 9.08 21.25
CA THR A 523 -16.92 8.69 20.41
C THR A 523 -16.71 7.17 20.44
N ARG A 524 -16.79 6.54 21.62
CA ARG A 524 -16.72 5.08 21.77
C ARG A 524 -17.83 4.36 21.00
N GLN A 525 -19.07 4.86 21.06
CA GLN A 525 -20.19 4.31 20.29
C GLN A 525 -19.95 4.41 18.78
N LYS A 526 -19.48 5.57 18.30
CA LYS A 526 -19.14 5.79 16.90
C LYS A 526 -18.02 4.85 16.43
N LEU A 527 -16.98 4.65 17.23
CA LEU A 527 -15.89 3.73 16.92
C LEU A 527 -16.38 2.27 16.86
N SER A 528 -17.33 1.88 17.72
CA SER A 528 -17.96 0.56 17.66
C SER A 528 -18.75 0.36 16.37
N GLN A 529 -19.46 1.39 15.91
CA GLN A 529 -20.16 1.35 14.62
C GLN A 529 -19.15 1.27 13.46
N GLU A 530 -18.06 2.04 13.51
CA GLU A 530 -17.00 2.00 12.48
C GLU A 530 -16.33 0.62 12.40
N LEU A 531 -16.16 -0.08 13.53
CA LEU A 531 -15.69 -1.46 13.55
C LEU A 531 -16.63 -2.39 12.76
N GLU A 532 -17.94 -2.31 13.00
CA GLU A 532 -18.92 -3.14 12.29
C GLU A 532 -18.99 -2.81 10.79
N THR A 533 -18.95 -1.53 10.42
CA THR A 533 -18.98 -1.12 9.00
C THR A 533 -17.71 -1.54 8.28
N SER A 534 -16.53 -1.37 8.89
CA SER A 534 -15.26 -1.78 8.29
C SER A 534 -15.17 -3.30 8.06
N LEU A 535 -15.66 -4.11 9.01
CA LEU A 535 -15.76 -5.56 8.83
C LEU A 535 -16.71 -5.94 7.70
N MET A 536 -17.86 -5.24 7.58
CA MET A 536 -18.81 -5.47 6.48
C MET A 536 -18.19 -5.10 5.13
N GLU A 537 -17.48 -3.97 5.04
CA GLU A 537 -16.79 -3.55 3.83
C GLU A 537 -15.73 -4.57 3.40
N GLN A 538 -14.87 -5.02 4.31
CA GLN A 538 -13.86 -6.04 4.00
C GLN A 538 -14.50 -7.33 3.50
N LYS A 539 -15.61 -7.76 4.12
CA LYS A 539 -16.35 -8.92 3.64
C LYS A 539 -16.89 -8.72 2.21
N LYS A 540 -17.35 -7.51 1.86
CA LYS A 540 -17.73 -7.19 0.48
C LYS A 540 -16.53 -7.28 -0.47
N PHE A 541 -15.35 -6.79 -0.07
CA PHE A 541 -14.12 -6.94 -0.85
C PHE A 541 -13.76 -8.40 -1.12
N ARG A 542 -13.82 -9.27 -0.10
CA ARG A 542 -13.57 -10.71 -0.27
C ARG A 542 -14.59 -11.36 -1.19
N SER A 543 -15.86 -10.95 -1.13
CA SER A 543 -16.89 -11.46 -2.05
C SER A 543 -16.68 -10.98 -3.49
N TRP A 544 -16.19 -9.76 -3.67
CA TRP A 544 -15.82 -9.22 -4.98
C TRP A 544 -14.61 -9.96 -5.57
N GLU A 545 -13.55 -10.20 -4.80
CA GLU A 545 -12.39 -11.00 -5.19
C GLU A 545 -12.81 -12.38 -5.72
N GLN A 546 -13.69 -13.07 -4.98
CA GLN A 546 -14.25 -14.36 -5.42
C GLN A 546 -15.06 -14.23 -6.71
N SER A 547 -15.84 -13.15 -6.85
CA SER A 547 -16.63 -12.88 -8.04
C SER A 547 -15.76 -12.62 -9.28
N VAL A 548 -14.68 -11.86 -9.14
CA VAL A 548 -13.69 -11.64 -10.20
C VAL A 548 -13.08 -12.98 -10.62
N PHE A 549 -12.64 -13.82 -9.68
CA PHE A 549 -12.11 -15.14 -10.02
C PHE A 549 -13.11 -15.98 -10.83
N MET A 550 -14.38 -16.00 -10.41
CA MET A 550 -15.44 -16.73 -11.11
C MET A 550 -15.68 -16.19 -12.53
N GLN A 551 -15.69 -14.88 -12.70
CA GLN A 551 -15.82 -14.23 -14.01
C GLN A 551 -14.64 -14.60 -14.92
N LEU A 552 -13.41 -14.60 -14.40
CA LEU A 552 -12.23 -14.96 -15.19
C LEU A 552 -12.25 -16.43 -15.62
N LEU A 553 -12.67 -17.35 -14.73
CA LEU A 553 -12.87 -18.76 -15.09
C LEU A 553 -13.99 -18.97 -16.12
N SER A 554 -14.95 -18.05 -16.18
CA SER A 554 -16.02 -18.08 -17.17
C SER A 554 -15.61 -17.57 -18.54
N LEU A 555 -14.40 -17.00 -18.74
CA LEU A 555 -13.98 -16.51 -20.05
C LEU A 555 -13.77 -17.68 -21.03
N PRO A 556 -14.09 -17.51 -22.34
CA PRO A 556 -13.90 -18.54 -23.36
C PRO A 556 -12.42 -18.66 -23.75
N LEU A 557 -11.61 -19.13 -22.81
CA LEU A 557 -10.17 -19.29 -22.95
C LEU A 557 -9.77 -20.74 -22.66
N SER A 558 -9.10 -21.37 -23.62
CA SER A 558 -8.43 -22.64 -23.40
C SER A 558 -7.28 -22.41 -22.43
N LEU A 559 -7.19 -23.21 -21.37
CA LEU A 559 -6.15 -23.08 -20.36
C LEU A 559 -5.62 -24.47 -20.00
N SER A 560 -4.30 -24.66 -20.10
CA SER A 560 -3.66 -25.85 -19.58
C SER A 560 -3.71 -25.87 -18.06
N GLU A 561 -3.48 -27.04 -17.46
CA GLU A 561 -3.47 -27.17 -16.00
C GLU A 561 -2.41 -26.28 -15.33
N GLU A 562 -1.22 -26.15 -15.93
CA GLU A 562 -0.15 -25.28 -15.44
C GLU A 562 -0.55 -23.79 -15.54
N GLU A 563 -1.24 -23.39 -16.62
CA GLU A 563 -1.71 -22.02 -16.80
C GLU A 563 -2.80 -21.66 -15.80
N LEU A 564 -3.68 -22.61 -15.45
CA LEU A 564 -4.70 -22.44 -14.40
C LEU A 564 -4.09 -22.31 -13.01
N LEU A 565 -3.08 -23.14 -12.69
CA LEU A 565 -2.33 -23.01 -11.44
C LEU A 565 -1.61 -21.65 -11.38
N ARG A 566 -1.04 -21.19 -12.50
CA ARG A 566 -0.38 -19.89 -12.59
C ARG A 566 -1.36 -18.73 -12.49
N MET A 567 -2.53 -18.83 -13.10
CA MET A 567 -3.60 -17.84 -12.98
C MET A 567 -4.08 -17.73 -11.52
N ARG A 568 -4.26 -18.86 -10.83
CA ARG A 568 -4.64 -18.88 -9.41
C ARG A 568 -3.54 -18.28 -8.53
N LYS A 569 -2.28 -18.57 -8.82
CA LYS A 569 -1.14 -17.92 -8.19
C LYS A 569 -1.16 -16.40 -8.40
N GLU A 570 -1.38 -15.94 -9.64
CA GLU A 570 -1.44 -14.52 -9.98
C GLU A 570 -2.59 -13.83 -9.24
N LEU A 571 -3.73 -14.50 -9.10
CA LEU A 571 -4.85 -14.01 -8.32
C LEU A 571 -4.47 -13.74 -6.85
N HIS A 572 -3.85 -14.71 -6.18
CA HIS A 572 -3.34 -14.53 -4.81
C HIS A 572 -2.30 -13.40 -4.75
N CYS A 573 -1.42 -13.30 -5.74
CA CYS A 573 -0.43 -12.22 -5.81
C CYS A 573 -1.09 -10.84 -5.96
N CYS A 574 -2.08 -10.69 -6.83
CA CYS A 574 -2.82 -9.45 -7.02
C CYS A 574 -3.54 -9.04 -5.74
N PHE A 575 -4.34 -9.94 -5.16
CA PHE A 575 -5.19 -9.63 -4.01
C PHE A 575 -4.47 -9.63 -2.66
N SER A 576 -3.21 -10.09 -2.58
CA SER A 576 -2.35 -9.89 -1.40
C SER A 576 -2.16 -8.41 -0.99
N GLN A 577 -2.53 -7.48 -1.87
CA GLN A 577 -2.49 -6.03 -1.68
C GLN A 577 -3.76 -5.44 -1.10
N VAL A 578 -4.84 -6.24 -1.01
CA VAL A 578 -6.14 -5.84 -0.46
C VAL A 578 -6.10 -6.04 1.04
N ASP A 579 -5.61 -5.01 1.73
CA ASP A 579 -5.58 -4.93 3.18
C ASP A 579 -5.96 -3.53 3.66
N SER A 580 -6.38 -3.43 4.93
CA SER A 580 -6.60 -2.16 5.63
C SER A 580 -5.41 -1.82 6.51
N SER A 581 -4.27 -1.48 5.90
CA SER A 581 -3.09 -1.01 6.64
C SER A 581 -3.45 0.17 7.54
N LEU A 582 -3.06 0.04 8.80
CA LEU A 582 -3.41 0.97 9.87
C LEU A 582 -2.60 2.26 9.75
N ALA A 583 -1.27 2.14 9.61
CA ALA A 583 -0.38 3.28 9.58
C ALA A 583 -0.47 4.04 8.25
N TRP A 584 -0.47 3.31 7.13
CA TRP A 584 -0.52 3.93 5.80
C TRP A 584 -1.76 4.80 5.63
N SER A 585 -2.93 4.31 6.03
CA SER A 585 -4.18 5.06 5.90
C SER A 585 -4.17 6.35 6.74
N LYS A 586 -3.69 6.31 8.00
CA LYS A 586 -3.56 7.49 8.86
C LYS A 586 -2.54 8.50 8.32
N ILE A 587 -1.35 8.04 7.93
CA ILE A 587 -0.28 8.90 7.42
C ILE A 587 -0.72 9.53 6.09
N ARG A 588 -1.37 8.77 5.20
CA ARG A 588 -1.91 9.29 3.94
C ARG A 588 -3.00 10.34 4.21
N ALA A 589 -3.89 10.11 5.17
CA ALA A 589 -4.89 11.10 5.58
C ALA A 589 -4.23 12.39 6.08
N ARG A 590 -3.18 12.28 6.90
CA ARG A 590 -2.39 13.42 7.42
C ARG A 590 -1.69 14.17 6.29
N ALA A 591 -1.06 13.47 5.35
CA ALA A 591 -0.38 14.06 4.19
C ALA A 591 -1.35 14.80 3.27
N LEU A 592 -2.51 14.21 2.99
CA LEU A 592 -3.58 14.86 2.22
C LEU A 592 -4.11 16.11 2.94
N LEU A 593 -4.32 16.02 4.26
CA LEU A 593 -4.76 17.16 5.06
C LEU A 593 -3.76 18.32 4.99
N GLN A 594 -2.47 18.03 5.20
CA GLN A 594 -1.41 19.03 5.10
C GLN A 594 -1.30 19.63 3.70
N THR A 595 -1.51 18.83 2.65
CA THR A 595 -1.52 19.32 1.26
C THR A 595 -2.69 20.27 1.01
N PHE A 596 -3.90 19.91 1.42
CA PHE A 596 -5.07 20.78 1.26
C PHE A 596 -4.99 22.04 2.10
N GLU A 597 -4.42 21.96 3.29
CA GLU A 597 -4.14 23.14 4.10
C GLU A 597 -3.11 24.06 3.45
N MET A 598 -2.04 23.51 2.86
CA MET A 598 -1.06 24.29 2.12
C MET A 598 -1.71 25.01 0.92
N ASP A 599 -2.45 24.29 0.08
CA ASP A 599 -3.13 24.87 -1.09
C ASP A 599 -4.11 25.98 -0.68
N ARG A 600 -4.84 25.77 0.43
CA ARG A 600 -5.75 26.79 0.99
C ARG A 600 -4.97 28.00 1.48
N ARG A 601 -3.88 27.80 2.23
CA ARG A 601 -3.06 28.92 2.73
C ARG A 601 -2.47 29.71 1.57
N ASP A 602 -1.93 29.04 0.55
CA ASP A 602 -1.35 29.71 -0.62
C ASP A 602 -2.40 30.56 -1.37
N THR A 603 -3.61 30.04 -1.53
CA THR A 603 -4.71 30.80 -2.15
C THR A 603 -5.18 31.99 -1.32
N GLU A 604 -5.28 31.85 0.01
CA GLU A 604 -5.64 32.96 0.91
C GLU A 604 -4.53 34.02 0.99
N LEU A 605 -3.26 33.60 1.03
CA LEU A 605 -2.10 34.49 1.02
C LEU A 605 -2.06 35.32 -0.27
N LEU A 606 -2.35 34.70 -1.43
CA LEU A 606 -2.48 35.41 -2.70
C LEU A 606 -3.60 36.45 -2.69
N LYS A 607 -4.74 36.17 -2.05
CA LYS A 607 -5.83 37.15 -1.89
C LYS A 607 -5.40 38.33 -1.02
N VAL A 608 -4.70 38.08 0.08
CA VAL A 608 -4.16 39.14 0.94
C VAL A 608 -3.16 40.01 0.17
N ASP A 609 -2.28 39.41 -0.62
CA ASP A 609 -1.31 40.14 -1.44
C ASP A 609 -2.01 41.00 -2.51
N GLN A 610 -3.02 40.48 -3.19
CA GLN A 610 -3.83 41.25 -4.16
C GLN A 610 -4.58 42.42 -3.50
N ASN A 611 -5.22 42.18 -2.36
CA ASN A 611 -5.96 43.20 -1.62
C ASN A 611 -5.04 44.32 -1.10
N SER A 612 -3.84 43.96 -0.62
CA SER A 612 -2.83 44.93 -0.19
C SER A 612 -2.34 45.79 -1.36
N ALA A 613 -2.12 45.19 -2.53
CA ALA A 613 -1.70 45.89 -3.75
C ALA A 613 -2.78 46.86 -4.27
N VAL A 614 -4.05 46.46 -4.25
CA VAL A 614 -5.19 47.32 -4.64
C VAL A 614 -5.33 48.50 -3.68
N THR A 615 -5.27 48.25 -2.37
CA THR A 615 -5.37 49.29 -1.32
C THR A 615 -4.23 50.31 -1.43
N ASN A 616 -3.01 49.84 -1.72
CA ASN A 616 -1.84 50.70 -1.92
C ASN A 616 -1.98 51.58 -3.18
N LYS A 617 -2.47 51.02 -4.30
CA LYS A 617 -2.78 51.78 -5.53
C LYS A 617 -3.88 52.81 -5.34
N GLN A 618 -4.91 52.51 -4.56
CA GLN A 618 -6.05 53.40 -4.31
C GLN A 618 -5.72 54.57 -3.37
N GLN A 619 -4.77 54.40 -2.44
CA GLN A 619 -4.23 55.50 -1.64
C GLN A 619 -3.26 56.40 -2.44
N HIS A 620 -2.58 55.84 -3.44
CA HIS A 620 -1.66 56.59 -4.30
C HIS A 620 -2.34 57.66 -5.18
N SER A 621 -3.64 57.55 -5.45
CA SER A 621 -4.39 58.53 -6.26
C SER A 621 -5.03 59.68 -5.47
N LYS A 622 -5.01 59.66 -4.12
CA LYS A 622 -5.81 60.59 -3.28
C LYS A 622 -5.04 61.58 -2.38
N MET A 623 -3.70 61.53 -2.25
CA MET A 623 -3.00 62.34 -1.23
C MET A 623 -1.62 62.91 -1.69
N ASN A 624 -1.51 64.25 -1.78
CA ASN A 624 -0.31 64.99 -2.26
C ASN A 624 0.67 65.48 -1.17
N LYS A 625 0.71 64.91 0.04
CA LYS A 625 1.65 65.33 1.12
C LYS A 625 2.64 64.22 1.51
N THR A 626 3.93 64.52 1.43
CA THR A 626 5.05 63.55 1.49
C THR A 626 5.28 62.91 2.88
N GLY A 627 4.96 63.62 3.97
CA GLY A 627 5.24 63.16 5.35
C GLY A 627 4.23 62.16 5.94
N SER A 628 2.94 62.23 5.59
CA SER A 628 1.92 61.27 6.06
C SER A 628 1.84 59.99 5.21
N ARG A 629 2.57 59.97 4.08
CA ARG A 629 2.55 58.90 3.06
C ARG A 629 3.31 57.64 3.48
N ASN A 630 4.37 57.76 4.29
CA ASN A 630 5.15 56.60 4.76
C ASN A 630 4.48 55.89 5.94
N ARG A 631 3.78 56.63 6.82
CA ARG A 631 3.03 56.07 7.95
C ARG A 631 1.84 55.23 7.47
N SER A 632 1.03 55.75 6.53
CA SER A 632 -0.12 55.01 5.99
C SER A 632 0.25 53.74 5.21
N LYS A 633 1.43 53.71 4.59
CA LYS A 633 1.96 52.52 3.90
C LYS A 633 2.37 51.41 4.86
N ILE A 634 3.04 51.75 5.97
CA ILE A 634 3.42 50.76 7.00
C ILE A 634 2.18 50.21 7.69
N ASP A 635 1.16 51.04 7.92
CA ASP A 635 -0.09 50.58 8.52
C ASP A 635 -0.80 49.56 7.61
N ILE A 636 -0.78 49.75 6.28
CA ILE A 636 -1.28 48.76 5.30
C ILE A 636 -0.44 47.46 5.33
N LEU A 637 0.88 47.57 5.36
CA LEU A 637 1.77 46.41 5.40
C LEU A 637 1.65 45.64 6.73
N LYS A 638 1.51 46.34 7.86
CA LYS A 638 1.26 45.77 9.18
C LYS A 638 -0.04 44.99 9.20
N LYS A 639 -1.11 45.58 8.64
CA LYS A 639 -2.40 44.91 8.50
C LYS A 639 -2.26 43.65 7.62
N SER A 640 -1.57 43.75 6.50
CA SER A 640 -1.29 42.59 5.65
C SER A 640 -0.52 41.49 6.39
N LEU A 641 0.51 41.81 7.18
CA LEU A 641 1.22 40.81 7.99
C LEU A 641 0.33 40.18 9.05
N GLN A 642 -0.52 40.96 9.71
CA GLN A 642 -1.50 40.44 10.67
C GLN A 642 -2.50 39.49 10.01
N ASP A 643 -3.02 39.85 8.84
CA ASP A 643 -3.92 39.00 8.05
C ASP A 643 -3.22 37.69 7.63
N LYS A 644 -1.94 37.74 7.25
CA LYS A 644 -1.13 36.54 6.94
C LYS A 644 -0.87 35.67 8.16
N ILE A 645 -0.53 36.25 9.30
CA ILE A 645 -0.34 35.52 10.57
C ILE A 645 -1.64 34.81 10.95
N PHE A 646 -2.79 35.50 10.82
CA PHE A 646 -4.09 34.91 11.10
C PHE A 646 -4.38 33.68 10.23
N ILE A 647 -4.03 33.71 8.94
CA ILE A 647 -4.18 32.55 8.03
C ILE A 647 -3.37 31.32 8.53
N TYR A 648 -2.19 31.54 9.09
CA TYR A 648 -1.35 30.45 9.63
C TYR A 648 -1.80 29.94 11.00
N GLU A 649 -2.54 30.75 11.76
CA GLU A 649 -3.08 30.42 13.09
C GLU A 649 -4.51 29.86 13.04
N GLU A 650 -5.21 30.03 11.91
CA GLU A 650 -6.54 29.48 11.69
C GLU A 650 -6.53 27.94 11.77
N SER A 651 -7.48 27.38 12.52
CA SER A 651 -7.63 25.94 12.73
C SER A 651 -8.09 25.18 11.47
N VAL A 652 -7.97 23.86 11.53
CA VAL A 652 -8.41 22.93 10.48
C VAL A 652 -9.91 23.08 10.23
N LYS A 653 -10.32 23.22 8.96
CA LYS A 653 -11.74 23.29 8.56
C LYS A 653 -12.31 21.90 8.34
N ASP A 654 -13.54 21.66 8.81
CA ASP A 654 -14.28 20.39 8.60
C ASP A 654 -14.42 20.01 7.11
N GLU A 655 -14.48 21.00 6.22
CA GLU A 655 -14.46 20.80 4.76
C GLU A 655 -13.21 20.05 4.27
N ASN A 656 -12.03 20.35 4.82
CA ASN A 656 -10.79 19.66 4.46
C ASN A 656 -10.83 18.19 4.92
N LEU A 657 -11.37 17.91 6.11
CA LEU A 657 -11.51 16.54 6.62
C LEU A 657 -12.48 15.72 5.75
N LYS A 658 -13.57 16.33 5.25
CA LYS A 658 -14.48 15.67 4.29
C LYS A 658 -13.78 15.38 2.96
N LYS A 659 -12.99 16.34 2.45
CA LYS A 659 -12.20 16.16 1.22
C LYS A 659 -11.18 15.04 1.34
N VAL A 660 -10.49 14.94 2.48
CA VAL A 660 -9.55 13.82 2.76
C VAL A 660 -10.26 12.47 2.71
N LYS A 661 -11.43 12.34 3.35
CA LYS A 661 -12.21 11.08 3.31
C LYS A 661 -12.60 10.69 1.89
N TYR A 662 -13.03 11.65 1.08
CA TYR A 662 -13.40 11.42 -0.32
C TYR A 662 -12.21 10.92 -1.15
N GLU A 663 -11.04 11.56 -1.02
CA GLU A 663 -9.85 11.14 -1.78
C GLU A 663 -9.32 9.76 -1.39
N LEU A 664 -9.35 9.42 -0.09
CA LEU A 664 -8.97 8.08 0.37
C LEU A 664 -9.90 7.00 -0.19
N GLN A 665 -11.21 7.29 -0.27
CA GLN A 665 -12.18 6.40 -0.88
C GLN A 665 -11.91 6.23 -2.39
N LEU A 666 -11.65 7.33 -3.10
CA LEU A 666 -11.30 7.32 -4.52
C LEU A 666 -9.98 6.58 -4.80
N GLU A 667 -8.99 6.69 -3.92
CA GLU A 667 -7.74 5.92 -4.01
C GLU A 667 -7.99 4.41 -3.88
N LYS A 668 -8.90 4.01 -2.99
CA LYS A 668 -9.30 2.60 -2.81
C LYS A 668 -9.99 2.05 -4.05
N GLU A 669 -10.97 2.78 -4.61
CA GLU A 669 -11.66 2.40 -5.86
C GLU A 669 -10.70 2.29 -7.04
N ARG A 670 -9.74 3.23 -7.16
CA ARG A 670 -8.68 3.15 -8.18
C ARG A 670 -7.77 1.93 -7.97
N GLN A 671 -7.44 1.59 -6.73
CA GLN A 671 -6.65 0.39 -6.43
C GLN A 671 -7.39 -0.87 -6.87
N GLU A 672 -8.68 -0.99 -6.60
CA GLU A 672 -9.52 -2.12 -7.02
C GLU A 672 -9.54 -2.28 -8.54
N HIS A 673 -9.79 -1.19 -9.26
CA HIS A 673 -9.80 -1.21 -10.72
C HIS A 673 -8.43 -1.58 -11.31
N ASN A 674 -7.33 -1.08 -10.72
CA ASN A 674 -5.98 -1.46 -11.13
C ASN A 674 -5.70 -2.95 -10.90
N LEU A 675 -6.22 -3.56 -9.83
CA LEU A 675 -6.06 -4.99 -9.58
C LEU A 675 -6.80 -5.83 -10.61
N GLU A 676 -8.02 -5.44 -10.97
CA GLU A 676 -8.79 -6.07 -12.04
C GLU A 676 -8.06 -5.95 -13.39
N ASN A 677 -7.55 -4.76 -13.71
CA ASN A 677 -6.78 -4.51 -14.93
C ASN A 677 -5.51 -5.36 -15.01
N ASN A 678 -4.74 -5.49 -13.92
CA ASN A 678 -3.53 -6.33 -13.90
C ASN A 678 -3.85 -7.81 -14.21
N LEU A 679 -4.96 -8.34 -13.67
CA LEU A 679 -5.43 -9.69 -14.00
C LEU A 679 -5.89 -9.79 -15.45
N GLY A 680 -6.60 -8.77 -15.94
CA GLY A 680 -7.02 -8.65 -17.33
C GLY A 680 -5.82 -8.63 -18.29
N GLU A 681 -4.77 -7.88 -17.98
CA GLU A 681 -3.51 -7.82 -18.75
C GLU A 681 -2.83 -9.19 -18.81
N TYR A 682 -2.73 -9.90 -17.69
CA TYR A 682 -2.17 -11.25 -17.66
C TYR A 682 -2.95 -12.22 -18.56
N ILE A 683 -4.28 -12.21 -18.48
CA ILE A 683 -5.14 -13.09 -19.27
C ILE A 683 -5.09 -12.73 -20.76
N ALA A 684 -5.11 -11.44 -21.09
CA ALA A 684 -4.98 -10.97 -22.47
C ALA A 684 -3.62 -11.36 -23.07
N ALA A 685 -2.53 -11.24 -22.29
CA ALA A 685 -1.20 -11.67 -22.71
C ALA A 685 -1.15 -13.18 -22.99
N LEU A 686 -1.79 -14.00 -22.16
CA LEU A 686 -1.87 -15.45 -22.35
C LEU A 686 -2.66 -15.82 -23.61
N ALA A 687 -3.84 -15.21 -23.79
CA ALA A 687 -4.64 -15.40 -24.99
C ALA A 687 -3.86 -14.99 -26.26
N PHE A 688 -3.21 -13.82 -26.23
CA PHE A 688 -2.39 -13.34 -27.34
C PHE A 688 -1.23 -14.29 -27.64
N GLN A 689 -0.55 -14.81 -26.62
CA GLN A 689 0.54 -15.76 -26.80
C GLN A 689 0.08 -17.03 -27.52
N LYS A 690 -1.12 -17.55 -27.20
CA LYS A 690 -1.70 -18.71 -27.88
C LYS A 690 -2.07 -18.41 -29.32
N THR A 691 -2.75 -17.28 -29.56
CA THR A 691 -3.15 -16.87 -30.91
C THR A 691 -1.93 -16.64 -31.82
N VAL A 692 -0.88 -15.98 -31.32
CA VAL A 692 0.37 -15.77 -32.08
C VAL A 692 1.01 -17.10 -32.49
N LYS A 693 1.03 -18.11 -31.60
CA LYS A 693 1.56 -19.44 -31.95
C LYS A 693 0.77 -20.08 -33.10
N LYS A 694 -0.55 -20.02 -33.06
CA LYS A 694 -1.43 -20.58 -34.11
C LYS A 694 -1.24 -19.85 -35.44
N VAL A 695 -1.28 -18.52 -35.42
CA VAL A 695 -1.10 -17.69 -36.62
C VAL A 695 0.26 -17.95 -37.27
N LYS A 696 1.35 -17.97 -36.49
CA LYS A 696 2.70 -18.26 -37.01
C LYS A 696 2.77 -19.63 -37.69
N MET A 697 2.13 -20.64 -37.12
CA MET A 697 2.13 -21.98 -37.71
C MET A 697 1.35 -22.01 -39.04
N LEU A 698 0.21 -21.31 -39.09
CA LEU A 698 -0.59 -21.17 -40.32
C LEU A 698 0.16 -20.39 -41.41
N GLU A 699 0.89 -19.33 -41.05
CA GLU A 699 1.75 -18.58 -41.97
C GLU A 699 2.82 -19.49 -42.59
N LEU A 700 3.53 -20.27 -41.76
CA LEU A 700 4.54 -21.23 -42.22
C LEU A 700 3.96 -22.30 -43.15
N TYR A 701 2.81 -22.88 -42.78
CA TYR A 701 2.11 -23.86 -43.62
C TYR A 701 1.71 -23.27 -44.96
N THR A 702 1.06 -22.11 -44.96
CA THR A 702 0.61 -21.42 -46.17
C THR A 702 1.77 -21.09 -47.10
N ALA A 703 2.92 -20.68 -46.55
CA ALA A 703 4.13 -20.43 -47.33
C ALA A 703 4.66 -21.70 -48.01
N VAL A 704 4.67 -22.84 -47.31
CA VAL A 704 5.10 -24.12 -47.90
C VAL A 704 4.13 -24.57 -49.00
N THR A 705 2.82 -24.51 -48.77
CA THR A 705 1.82 -24.88 -49.79
C THR A 705 1.90 -23.97 -51.02
N ASN A 706 2.10 -22.66 -50.83
CA ASN A 706 2.33 -21.74 -51.95
C ASN A 706 3.63 -22.08 -52.70
N ALA A 707 4.70 -22.42 -51.99
CA ALA A 707 5.95 -22.86 -52.62
C ALA A 707 5.74 -24.14 -53.45
N GLN A 708 5.00 -25.13 -52.94
CA GLN A 708 4.64 -26.33 -53.71
C GLN A 708 3.84 -26.00 -54.97
N ALA A 709 2.82 -25.13 -54.87
CA ALA A 709 2.00 -24.74 -56.01
C ALA A 709 2.86 -24.10 -57.12
N LEU A 710 3.80 -23.25 -56.73
CA LEU A 710 4.77 -22.62 -57.63
C LEU A 710 5.69 -23.66 -58.29
N LEU A 711 6.15 -24.67 -57.53
CA LEU A 711 6.99 -25.75 -58.05
C LEU A 711 6.21 -26.64 -59.05
N PHE A 712 4.95 -26.98 -58.75
CA PHE A 712 4.08 -27.72 -59.67
C PHE A 712 3.80 -26.94 -60.97
N GLU A 713 3.54 -25.64 -60.86
CA GLU A 713 3.36 -24.78 -62.03
C GLU A 713 4.63 -24.76 -62.90
N GLN A 714 5.81 -24.72 -62.28
CA GLN A 714 7.08 -24.79 -63.00
C GLN A 714 7.31 -26.14 -63.67
N LEU A 715 7.01 -27.26 -63.01
CA LEU A 715 7.09 -28.60 -63.63
C LEU A 715 6.16 -28.73 -64.84
N SER A 716 4.99 -28.11 -64.77
CA SER A 716 3.98 -28.12 -65.83
C SER A 716 4.37 -27.23 -67.01
N THR A 717 4.84 -26.00 -66.75
CA THR A 717 5.25 -25.02 -67.78
C THR A 717 6.56 -25.41 -68.48
N SER A 718 7.50 -26.02 -67.76
CA SER A 718 8.73 -26.58 -68.31
C SER A 718 8.53 -27.88 -69.11
N LYS A 719 7.30 -28.42 -69.14
CA LYS A 719 6.93 -29.74 -69.71
C LYS A 719 7.74 -30.90 -69.12
N THR A 720 8.25 -30.74 -67.90
CA THR A 720 9.04 -31.77 -67.20
C THR A 720 8.12 -32.87 -66.66
N LEU A 721 6.88 -32.52 -66.30
CA LEU A 721 5.80 -33.45 -66.00
C LEU A 721 4.58 -33.12 -66.84
N SER A 722 3.88 -34.15 -67.28
CA SER A 722 2.53 -34.04 -67.84
C SER A 722 1.51 -33.76 -66.73
N LYS A 723 0.37 -33.17 -67.12
CA LYS A 723 -0.74 -32.91 -66.19
C LYS A 723 -1.23 -34.18 -65.48
N LEU A 724 -1.12 -35.34 -66.14
CA LEU A 724 -1.50 -36.63 -65.60
C LEU A 724 -0.53 -37.10 -64.50
N GLU A 725 0.78 -36.87 -64.68
CA GLU A 725 1.80 -37.23 -63.68
C GLU A 725 1.74 -36.31 -62.45
N CYS A 726 1.41 -35.02 -62.62
CA CYS A 726 1.13 -34.14 -61.47
C CYS A 726 -0.08 -34.63 -60.66
N ILE A 727 -1.13 -35.10 -61.33
CA ILE A 727 -2.31 -35.70 -60.68
C ILE A 727 -1.90 -36.95 -59.91
N GLN A 728 -1.08 -37.84 -60.50
CA GLN A 728 -0.60 -39.06 -59.83
C GLN A 728 0.26 -38.76 -58.59
N ILE A 729 1.10 -37.72 -58.62
CA ILE A 729 1.91 -37.30 -57.45
C ILE A 729 1.01 -36.79 -56.32
N LEU A 730 -0.03 -36.02 -56.64
CA LEU A 730 -1.00 -35.53 -55.66
C LEU A 730 -1.87 -36.69 -55.13
N GLU A 731 -2.34 -37.59 -55.99
CA GLU A 731 -3.09 -38.79 -55.61
C GLU A 731 -2.27 -39.75 -54.73
N ALA A 732 -0.94 -39.79 -54.88
CA ALA A 732 -0.07 -40.57 -54.01
C ALA A 732 0.14 -39.91 -52.63
N HIS A 733 -0.03 -38.59 -52.51
CA HIS A 733 0.18 -37.84 -51.27
C HIS A 733 -1.11 -37.69 -50.44
N ASN A 734 -2.27 -37.61 -51.10
CA ASN A 734 -3.59 -37.50 -50.46
C ASN A 734 -3.91 -38.58 -49.40
N PRO A 735 -3.58 -39.88 -49.59
CA PRO A 735 -3.89 -40.90 -48.59
C PRO A 735 -3.21 -40.65 -47.23
N GLU A 736 -2.01 -40.08 -47.24
CA GLU A 736 -1.28 -39.75 -46.01
C GLU A 736 -1.92 -38.55 -45.27
N ILE A 737 -2.47 -37.58 -46.02
CA ILE A 737 -3.27 -36.47 -45.46
C ILE A 737 -4.58 -36.99 -44.88
N GLU A 738 -5.33 -37.80 -45.63
CA GLU A 738 -6.60 -38.39 -45.19
C GLU A 738 -6.44 -39.28 -43.95
N GLU A 739 -5.30 -39.99 -43.82
CA GLU A 739 -4.98 -40.76 -42.63
C GLU A 739 -4.76 -39.87 -41.41
N LEU A 740 -4.05 -38.74 -41.55
CA LEU A 740 -3.85 -37.76 -40.49
C LEU A 740 -5.18 -37.12 -40.05
N ASP A 741 -6.05 -36.77 -40.99
CA ASP A 741 -7.38 -36.22 -40.69
C ASP A 741 -8.27 -37.24 -39.95
N ARG A 742 -8.33 -38.50 -40.41
CA ARG A 742 -9.08 -39.55 -39.69
C ARG A 742 -8.53 -39.79 -38.29
N LYS A 743 -7.21 -39.71 -38.11
CA LYS A 743 -6.57 -39.87 -36.81
C LYS A 743 -6.93 -38.72 -35.87
N LEU A 744 -6.90 -37.48 -36.36
CA LEU A 744 -7.35 -36.29 -35.63
C LEU A 744 -8.82 -36.44 -35.20
N GLU A 745 -9.72 -36.77 -36.13
CA GLU A 745 -11.14 -36.96 -35.83
C GLU A 745 -11.37 -38.05 -34.77
N TYR A 746 -10.65 -39.18 -34.87
CA TYR A 746 -10.72 -40.26 -33.90
C TYR A 746 -10.24 -39.83 -32.51
N GLU A 747 -9.09 -39.18 -32.41
CA GLU A 747 -8.52 -38.71 -31.14
C GLU A 747 -9.41 -37.63 -30.49
N MET A 748 -9.94 -36.68 -31.27
CA MET A 748 -10.90 -35.69 -30.77
C MET A 748 -12.16 -36.35 -30.18
N LEU A 749 -12.78 -37.27 -30.93
CA LEU A 749 -14.01 -37.94 -30.51
C LEU A 749 -13.77 -38.82 -29.27
N GLN A 750 -12.61 -39.47 -29.18
CA GLN A 750 -12.22 -40.28 -28.02
C GLN A 750 -12.09 -39.42 -26.75
N LYS A 751 -11.49 -38.22 -26.85
CA LYS A 751 -11.33 -37.32 -25.68
C LYS A 751 -12.65 -36.68 -25.27
N GLU A 752 -13.47 -36.23 -26.23
CA GLU A 752 -14.79 -35.67 -25.95
C GLU A 752 -15.74 -36.70 -25.32
N SER A 753 -15.74 -37.94 -25.81
CA SER A 753 -16.57 -39.02 -25.26
C SER A 753 -16.13 -39.45 -23.87
N ALA A 754 -14.82 -39.54 -23.60
CA ALA A 754 -14.30 -39.81 -22.26
C ALA A 754 -14.76 -38.75 -21.24
N GLN A 755 -14.74 -37.47 -21.62
CA GLN A 755 -15.26 -36.39 -20.78
C GLN A 755 -16.76 -36.52 -20.56
N GLN A 756 -17.56 -36.77 -21.61
CA GLN A 756 -19.01 -36.95 -21.47
C GLN A 756 -19.35 -38.09 -20.50
N GLN A 757 -18.60 -39.19 -20.56
CA GLN A 757 -18.77 -40.32 -19.66
C GLN A 757 -18.46 -39.96 -18.21
N GLN A 758 -17.35 -39.24 -17.97
CA GLN A 758 -16.97 -38.74 -16.65
C GLN A 758 -18.01 -37.76 -16.11
N GLN A 759 -18.54 -36.89 -16.96
CA GLN A 759 -19.59 -35.94 -16.61
C GLN A 759 -20.90 -36.65 -16.24
N GLN A 760 -21.26 -37.72 -16.94
CA GLN A 760 -22.43 -38.54 -16.63
C GLN A 760 -22.29 -39.22 -15.26
N GLN A 761 -21.08 -39.69 -14.91
CA GLN A 761 -20.79 -40.23 -13.57
C GLN A 761 -20.91 -39.15 -12.48
N HIS A 762 -20.42 -37.94 -12.73
CA HIS A 762 -20.59 -36.80 -11.80
C HIS A 762 -22.06 -36.39 -11.63
N LEU A 763 -22.86 -36.39 -12.71
CA LEU A 763 -24.31 -36.13 -12.67
C LEU A 763 -25.05 -37.19 -11.85
N MET A 764 -24.71 -38.46 -12.04
CA MET A 764 -25.25 -39.58 -11.25
C MET A 764 -24.88 -39.46 -9.77
N GLY A 765 -23.64 -39.08 -9.47
CA GLY A 765 -23.18 -38.77 -8.12
C GLY A 765 -23.99 -37.63 -7.48
N ARG A 766 -24.22 -36.53 -8.23
CA ARG A 766 -25.00 -35.36 -7.78
C ARG A 766 -26.47 -35.71 -7.47
N GLN A 767 -27.10 -36.54 -8.29
CA GLN A 767 -28.47 -37.00 -8.05
C GLN A 767 -28.58 -37.85 -6.78
N ARG A 768 -27.59 -38.71 -6.50
CA ARG A 768 -27.55 -39.54 -5.28
C ARG A 768 -27.59 -38.72 -3.99
N TRP A 769 -26.85 -37.60 -3.95
CA TRP A 769 -26.83 -36.69 -2.79
C TRP A 769 -28.12 -35.90 -2.59
N THR A 770 -28.83 -35.58 -3.68
CA THR A 770 -30.11 -34.86 -3.62
C THR A 770 -31.17 -35.74 -2.97
N THR A 771 -31.08 -37.06 -3.15
CA THR A 771 -32.00 -38.05 -2.58
C THR A 771 -31.64 -38.44 -1.14
N ASP A 772 -30.34 -38.61 -0.82
CA ASP A 772 -29.90 -39.05 0.51
C ASP A 772 -29.79 -37.91 1.55
N GLY A 773 -29.63 -36.65 1.14
CA GLY A 773 -29.50 -35.48 2.05
C GLY A 773 -30.81 -34.95 2.65
N LEU A 774 -31.95 -35.43 2.13
CA LEU A 774 -33.31 -35.01 2.52
C LEU A 774 -33.92 -35.86 3.66
N GLY A 775 -33.13 -36.76 4.26
CA GLY A 775 -33.51 -37.45 5.49
C GLY A 775 -33.80 -36.45 6.62
N LEU A 776 -35.08 -36.18 6.85
CA LEU A 776 -35.57 -35.59 8.08
C LEU A 776 -35.28 -36.61 9.18
N SER A 777 -34.27 -36.35 10.02
CA SER A 777 -34.05 -37.13 11.24
C SER A 777 -35.27 -36.94 12.13
N SER A 778 -36.15 -37.94 12.12
CA SER A 778 -37.31 -38.06 13.00
C SER A 778 -36.85 -38.35 14.42
N GLU A 779 -36.24 -37.38 15.09
CA GLU A 779 -36.09 -37.39 16.54
C GLU A 779 -36.88 -36.22 17.10
N ALA A 780 -38.19 -36.45 17.22
CA ALA A 780 -39.12 -35.56 17.88
C ALA A 780 -38.86 -35.60 19.40
N VAL A 781 -37.96 -34.74 19.87
CA VAL A 781 -37.89 -34.39 21.29
C VAL A 781 -38.95 -33.32 21.54
N GLU A 782 -39.98 -33.69 22.30
CA GLU A 782 -41.05 -32.82 22.79
C GLU A 782 -40.46 -31.62 23.55
N THR A 783 -40.25 -30.52 22.85
CA THR A 783 -39.98 -29.21 23.46
C THR A 783 -40.68 -28.13 22.65
N SER A 784 -41.27 -27.16 23.36
CA SER A 784 -42.07 -26.02 22.89
C SER A 784 -41.97 -25.67 21.39
N ALA A 785 -43.11 -25.61 20.69
CA ALA A 785 -43.24 -25.44 19.24
C ALA A 785 -42.39 -24.29 18.63
N ASP A 786 -42.26 -23.15 19.32
CA ASP A 786 -41.46 -22.00 18.84
C ASP A 786 -39.94 -22.27 18.81
N ARG A 787 -39.42 -23.05 19.78
CA ARG A 787 -38.00 -23.46 19.80
C ARG A 787 -37.72 -24.48 18.71
N GLN A 788 -38.65 -25.40 18.43
CA GLN A 788 -38.55 -26.37 17.32
C GLN A 788 -38.56 -25.68 15.96
N LEU A 789 -39.44 -24.71 15.71
CA LEU A 789 -39.49 -23.98 14.45
C LEU A 789 -38.15 -23.27 14.17
N THR A 790 -37.57 -22.62 15.18
CA THR A 790 -36.30 -21.90 15.05
C THR A 790 -35.12 -22.84 14.76
N VAL A 791 -35.09 -24.02 15.40
CA VAL A 791 -34.06 -25.05 15.16
C VAL A 791 -34.21 -25.65 13.76
N LEU A 792 -35.43 -25.97 13.34
CA LEU A 792 -35.72 -26.49 12.00
C LEU A 792 -35.37 -25.47 10.91
N LEU A 793 -35.70 -24.19 11.11
CA LEU A 793 -35.36 -23.13 10.17
C LEU A 793 -33.84 -22.96 10.05
N ARG A 794 -33.12 -22.99 11.19
CA ARG A 794 -31.65 -22.94 11.20
C ARG A 794 -31.03 -24.17 10.51
N GLN A 795 -31.57 -25.37 10.72
CA GLN A 795 -31.14 -26.58 10.03
C GLN A 795 -31.42 -26.51 8.52
N ALA A 796 -32.60 -26.05 8.12
CA ALA A 796 -32.97 -25.85 6.72
C ALA A 796 -32.05 -24.82 6.04
N MET A 797 -31.81 -23.66 6.67
CA MET A 797 -30.88 -22.65 6.18
C MET A 797 -29.45 -23.20 6.07
N ASN A 798 -29.00 -24.01 7.03
CA ASN A 798 -27.69 -24.65 6.96
C ASN A 798 -27.60 -25.64 5.79
N LYS A 799 -28.61 -26.48 5.57
CA LYS A 799 -28.67 -27.42 4.44
C LYS A 799 -28.75 -26.67 3.09
N CYS A 800 -29.56 -25.62 2.99
CA CYS A 800 -29.64 -24.77 1.80
C CYS A 800 -28.27 -24.15 1.49
N ARG A 801 -27.56 -23.63 2.50
CA ARG A 801 -26.21 -23.10 2.33
C ARG A 801 -25.22 -24.18 1.88
N GLN A 802 -25.28 -25.39 2.43
CA GLN A 802 -24.46 -26.52 1.98
C GLN A 802 -24.74 -26.88 0.52
N LEU A 803 -26.01 -26.93 0.11
CA LEU A 803 -26.42 -27.18 -1.28
C LEU A 803 -25.93 -26.10 -2.23
N ILE A 804 -26.08 -24.82 -1.86
CA ILE A 804 -25.57 -23.68 -2.65
C ILE A 804 -24.06 -23.78 -2.80
N ASN A 805 -23.33 -23.99 -1.70
CA ASN A 805 -21.86 -24.11 -1.73
C ASN A 805 -21.40 -25.28 -2.60
N HIS A 806 -22.08 -26.43 -2.51
CA HIS A 806 -21.77 -27.60 -3.34
C HIS A 806 -22.09 -27.36 -4.81
N HIS A 807 -23.19 -26.68 -5.11
CA HIS A 807 -23.55 -26.32 -6.47
C HIS A 807 -22.53 -25.35 -7.07
N GLN A 808 -22.10 -24.33 -6.33
CA GLN A 808 -21.06 -23.40 -6.73
C GLN A 808 -19.72 -24.10 -6.92
N GLN A 809 -19.34 -25.03 -6.04
CA GLN A 809 -18.13 -25.84 -6.18
C GLN A 809 -18.16 -26.67 -7.46
N SER A 810 -19.25 -27.41 -7.67
CA SER A 810 -19.33 -28.26 -8.86
C SER A 810 -19.42 -27.44 -10.16
N LEU A 811 -19.97 -26.22 -10.12
CA LEU A 811 -19.91 -25.30 -11.25
C LEU A 811 -18.46 -24.85 -11.55
N ARG A 812 -17.67 -24.54 -10.51
CA ARG A 812 -16.23 -24.25 -10.65
C ARG A 812 -15.47 -25.41 -11.26
N ASP A 813 -15.65 -26.61 -10.73
CA ASP A 813 -14.97 -27.81 -11.21
C ASP A 813 -15.31 -28.07 -12.68
N GLU A 814 -16.58 -27.90 -13.05
CA GLU A 814 -17.03 -28.04 -14.43
C GLU A 814 -16.38 -27.01 -15.36
N GLN A 815 -16.38 -25.72 -14.98
CA GLN A 815 -15.71 -24.66 -15.76
C GLN A 815 -14.22 -24.94 -15.91
N TRP A 816 -13.57 -25.38 -14.84
CA TRP A 816 -12.16 -25.72 -14.82
C TRP A 816 -11.85 -26.89 -15.77
N ASN A 817 -12.62 -27.96 -15.71
CA ASN A 817 -12.46 -29.12 -16.57
C ASN A 817 -12.73 -28.80 -18.06
N CYS A 818 -13.66 -27.88 -18.34
CA CYS A 818 -13.92 -27.44 -19.71
C CYS A 818 -12.74 -26.67 -20.31
N ALA A 819 -12.14 -25.74 -19.56
CA ALA A 819 -10.99 -24.97 -20.02
C ALA A 819 -9.77 -25.87 -20.32
N VAL A 820 -9.53 -26.89 -19.47
CA VAL A 820 -8.47 -27.88 -19.67
C VAL A 820 -8.73 -28.79 -20.86
N LEU A 821 -9.99 -29.24 -21.03
CA LEU A 821 -10.34 -30.07 -22.17
C LEU A 821 -10.17 -29.30 -23.49
N GLU A 822 -10.58 -28.05 -23.54
CA GLU A 822 -10.37 -27.24 -24.75
C GLU A 822 -8.89 -27.05 -25.06
N ASP A 823 -8.04 -26.81 -24.07
CA ASP A 823 -6.59 -26.76 -24.28
C ASP A 823 -6.04 -28.07 -24.83
N LEU A 824 -6.50 -29.21 -24.29
CA LEU A 824 -6.11 -30.53 -24.78
C LEU A 824 -6.54 -30.74 -26.24
N LEU A 825 -7.78 -30.38 -26.59
CA LEU A 825 -8.29 -30.49 -27.96
C LEU A 825 -7.52 -29.56 -28.92
N GLU A 826 -7.24 -28.33 -28.50
CA GLU A 826 -6.43 -27.40 -29.28
C GLU A 826 -4.99 -27.90 -29.45
N ASN A 827 -4.40 -28.55 -28.46
CA ASN A 827 -3.07 -29.15 -28.59
C ASN A 827 -3.07 -30.35 -29.56
N ILE A 828 -4.08 -31.22 -29.52
CA ILE A 828 -4.23 -32.33 -30.47
C ILE A 828 -4.38 -31.79 -31.90
N GLU A 829 -5.19 -30.74 -32.09
CA GLU A 829 -5.35 -30.05 -33.38
C GLU A 829 -4.01 -29.47 -33.86
N MET A 830 -3.24 -28.83 -32.96
CA MET A 830 -1.92 -28.29 -33.27
C MET A 830 -0.88 -29.36 -33.59
N ASP A 831 -0.88 -30.49 -32.90
CA ASP A 831 0.01 -31.62 -33.17
C ASP A 831 -0.31 -32.28 -34.52
N ALA A 832 -1.60 -32.43 -34.85
CA ALA A 832 -2.05 -32.89 -36.15
C ALA A 832 -1.64 -31.89 -37.26
N PHE A 833 -1.78 -30.59 -37.01
CA PHE A 833 -1.34 -29.56 -37.94
C PHE A 833 0.17 -29.55 -38.15
N LEU A 834 0.97 -29.80 -37.10
CA LEU A 834 2.42 -29.98 -37.22
C LEU A 834 2.77 -31.22 -38.04
N ALA A 835 2.03 -32.31 -37.88
CA ALA A 835 2.21 -33.52 -38.69
C ALA A 835 1.88 -33.26 -40.16
N LEU A 836 0.77 -32.57 -40.45
CA LEU A 836 0.39 -32.10 -41.79
C LEU A 836 1.48 -31.19 -42.38
N TYR A 837 1.93 -30.19 -41.64
CA TYR A 837 3.02 -29.32 -42.04
C TYR A 837 4.31 -30.09 -42.39
N SER A 838 4.66 -31.11 -41.59
CA SER A 838 5.81 -31.98 -41.87
C SER A 838 5.65 -32.77 -43.18
N GLN A 839 4.41 -33.15 -43.51
CA GLN A 839 4.06 -33.89 -44.70
C GLN A 839 4.08 -32.99 -45.95
N GLU A 840 3.65 -31.74 -45.80
CA GLU A 840 3.80 -30.72 -46.84
C GLU A 840 5.28 -30.38 -47.10
N LEU A 841 6.10 -30.30 -46.06
CA LEU A 841 7.54 -30.10 -46.23
C LEU A 841 8.22 -31.23 -47.02
N ARG A 842 7.78 -32.49 -46.82
CA ARG A 842 8.28 -33.64 -47.61
C ARG A 842 7.92 -33.50 -49.08
N LEU A 843 6.67 -33.17 -49.39
CA LEU A 843 6.22 -32.96 -50.77
C LEU A 843 6.99 -31.79 -51.40
N ALA A 844 7.18 -30.68 -50.68
CA ALA A 844 7.97 -29.55 -51.15
C ALA A 844 9.43 -29.94 -51.46
N GLY A 845 10.06 -30.77 -50.61
CA GLY A 845 11.40 -31.32 -50.84
C GLY A 845 11.49 -32.21 -52.08
N TYR A 846 10.49 -33.09 -52.28
CA TYR A 846 10.40 -33.94 -53.46
C TYR A 846 10.21 -33.11 -54.75
N LEU A 847 9.34 -32.11 -54.73
CA LEU A 847 9.11 -31.22 -55.87
C LEU A 847 10.34 -30.35 -56.17
N ALA A 848 11.04 -29.85 -55.15
CA ALA A 848 12.29 -29.10 -55.30
C ALA A 848 13.39 -29.95 -55.96
N LYS A 849 13.46 -31.24 -55.62
CA LYS A 849 14.36 -32.22 -56.25
C LYS A 849 14.01 -32.44 -57.72
N LEU A 850 12.73 -32.66 -58.03
CA LEU A 850 12.24 -32.87 -59.40
C LEU A 850 12.46 -31.65 -60.30
N THR A 851 12.21 -30.45 -59.76
CA THR A 851 12.42 -29.18 -60.46
C THR A 851 13.90 -28.81 -60.60
N ARG A 852 14.79 -29.37 -59.78
CA ARG A 852 16.23 -29.01 -59.69
C ARG A 852 16.43 -27.51 -59.37
N VAL A 853 15.61 -26.95 -58.49
CA VAL A 853 15.67 -25.54 -58.07
C VAL A 853 16.95 -25.27 -57.28
N PRO A 854 17.73 -24.23 -57.62
CA PRO A 854 18.85 -23.81 -56.78
C PRO A 854 18.38 -23.36 -55.39
N MET A 855 19.06 -23.79 -54.34
CA MET A 855 18.65 -23.50 -52.97
C MET A 855 18.59 -21.99 -52.66
N GLU A 856 19.46 -21.19 -53.29
CA GLU A 856 19.43 -19.73 -53.16
C GLU A 856 18.14 -19.11 -53.71
N VAL A 857 17.56 -19.68 -54.77
CA VAL A 857 16.30 -19.22 -55.36
C VAL A 857 15.13 -19.59 -54.44
N LEU A 858 15.13 -20.82 -53.92
CA LEU A 858 14.11 -21.26 -52.96
C LEU A 858 14.16 -20.42 -51.68
N HIS A 859 15.36 -20.07 -51.19
CA HIS A 859 15.53 -19.16 -50.06
C HIS A 859 14.95 -17.77 -50.33
N ARG A 860 15.16 -17.20 -51.52
CA ARG A 860 14.56 -15.90 -51.90
C ARG A 860 13.03 -15.99 -52.01
N ILE A 861 12.51 -17.05 -52.61
CA ILE A 861 11.06 -17.29 -52.70
C ILE A 861 10.43 -17.43 -51.31
N LEU A 862 11.05 -18.18 -50.39
CA LEU A 862 10.56 -18.30 -49.01
C LEU A 862 10.61 -16.95 -48.26
N ASN A 863 11.64 -16.13 -48.48
CA ASN A 863 11.70 -14.78 -47.92
C ASN A 863 10.58 -13.85 -48.45
N LEU A 864 10.11 -14.07 -49.69
CA LEU A 864 8.97 -13.35 -50.26
C LEU A 864 7.63 -13.86 -49.71
N LEU A 865 7.51 -15.17 -49.46
CA LEU A 865 6.30 -15.80 -48.92
C LEU A 865 6.16 -15.66 -47.40
N LEU A 866 7.26 -15.39 -46.68
CA LEU A 866 7.31 -15.22 -45.23
C LEU A 866 7.91 -13.85 -44.84
N PRO A 867 7.26 -12.73 -45.20
CA PRO A 867 7.81 -11.39 -44.97
C PRO A 867 7.87 -10.99 -43.49
N SER A 868 7.06 -11.63 -42.64
CA SER A 868 6.98 -11.42 -41.19
C SER A 868 7.91 -12.33 -40.38
N SER A 869 8.50 -13.36 -40.99
CA SER A 869 9.31 -14.37 -40.28
C SER A 869 10.77 -13.95 -40.11
N SER A 870 11.41 -14.45 -39.05
CA SER A 870 12.85 -14.26 -38.82
C SER A 870 13.68 -15.10 -39.81
N GLN A 871 14.91 -14.65 -40.11
CA GLN A 871 15.82 -15.40 -40.98
C GLN A 871 16.12 -16.81 -40.45
N SER A 872 16.16 -17.01 -39.12
CA SER A 872 16.31 -18.35 -38.52
C SER A 872 15.12 -19.25 -38.81
N GLU A 873 13.89 -18.72 -38.79
CA GLU A 873 12.68 -19.49 -39.13
C GLU A 873 12.70 -19.85 -40.61
N VAL A 874 12.99 -18.91 -41.50
CA VAL A 874 13.08 -19.15 -42.96
C VAL A 874 14.15 -20.20 -43.29
N LEU A 875 15.34 -20.11 -42.68
CA LEU A 875 16.40 -21.09 -42.85
C LEU A 875 16.01 -22.47 -42.30
N SER A 876 15.26 -22.54 -41.20
CA SER A 876 14.78 -23.83 -40.68
C SER A 876 13.82 -24.55 -41.62
N VAL A 877 12.96 -23.78 -42.32
CA VAL A 877 12.08 -24.30 -43.38
C VAL A 877 12.92 -24.77 -44.55
N LEU A 878 13.87 -23.95 -44.99
CA LEU A 878 14.78 -24.25 -46.09
C LEU A 878 15.59 -25.53 -45.83
N ASP A 879 16.18 -25.67 -44.65
CA ASP A 879 16.96 -26.84 -44.24
C ASP A 879 16.09 -28.10 -44.15
N SER A 880 14.83 -27.97 -43.72
CA SER A 880 13.87 -29.07 -43.70
C SER A 880 13.55 -29.55 -45.11
N ILE A 881 13.28 -28.63 -46.05
CA ILE A 881 13.05 -28.96 -47.47
C ILE A 881 14.30 -29.63 -48.07
N ARG A 882 15.50 -29.13 -47.74
CA ARG A 882 16.78 -29.72 -48.19
C ARG A 882 16.93 -31.16 -47.70
N LYS A 883 16.67 -31.40 -46.42
CA LYS A 883 16.76 -32.74 -45.81
C LYS A 883 15.88 -33.76 -46.55
N TYR A 884 14.69 -33.35 -47.00
CA TYR A 884 13.80 -34.23 -47.76
C TYR A 884 14.15 -34.33 -49.25
N SER A 885 14.96 -33.41 -49.79
CA SER A 885 15.51 -33.52 -51.15
C SER A 885 16.68 -34.53 -51.24
N ASP A 886 17.45 -34.71 -50.15
CA ASP A 886 18.67 -35.54 -50.09
C ASP A 886 18.42 -37.02 -49.68
N GLY A 887 17.17 -37.46 -49.55
CA GLY A 887 16.81 -38.83 -49.11
C GLY A 887 16.90 -39.94 -50.18
N VAL A 888 17.57 -41.05 -49.78
CA VAL A 888 17.77 -42.40 -50.37
C VAL A 888 17.02 -42.74 -51.68
N VAL A 889 17.73 -42.64 -52.81
CA VAL A 889 18.02 -43.73 -53.78
C VAL A 889 19.23 -43.23 -54.59
N GLU A 890 20.40 -43.82 -54.35
CA GLU A 890 21.50 -43.81 -55.32
C GLU A 890 21.03 -44.64 -56.52
N SER A 891 20.58 -43.97 -57.58
CA SER A 891 20.61 -44.56 -58.92
C SER A 891 21.78 -43.92 -59.64
N ASP A 892 22.84 -44.70 -59.75
CA ASP A 892 23.99 -44.46 -60.61
C ASP A 892 23.52 -44.02 -61.99
N SER A 893 23.83 -42.77 -62.35
CA SER A 893 23.99 -42.40 -63.75
C SER A 893 25.04 -41.29 -63.84
N ASN A 894 26.29 -41.73 -63.95
CA ASN A 894 27.33 -40.96 -64.60
C ASN A 894 26.92 -40.74 -66.07
N ALA A 895 26.52 -39.51 -66.40
CA ALA A 895 26.51 -39.01 -67.76
C ALA A 895 26.95 -37.54 -67.74
N ASP A 896 28.20 -37.36 -68.16
CA ASP A 896 28.90 -36.09 -68.26
C ASP A 896 28.44 -35.27 -69.48
N GLU A 897 28.56 -33.95 -69.33
CA GLU A 897 28.71 -32.88 -70.33
C GLU A 897 27.73 -32.70 -71.52
N SER A 898 26.81 -31.73 -71.37
CA SER A 898 26.42 -30.78 -72.43
C SER A 898 26.02 -29.43 -71.80
N GLY A 899 26.99 -28.52 -71.70
CA GLY A 899 26.94 -27.27 -70.92
C GLY A 899 26.55 -26.01 -71.70
N SER A 900 26.23 -24.96 -70.93
CA SER A 900 25.97 -23.57 -71.30
C SER A 900 24.52 -23.18 -71.70
N CYS A 901 23.97 -23.68 -72.81
CA CYS A 901 22.67 -23.17 -73.31
C CYS A 901 21.46 -23.55 -72.43
N LYS A 902 21.46 -24.76 -71.85
CA LYS A 902 20.42 -25.20 -70.89
C LYS A 902 20.53 -24.50 -69.51
N LYS A 903 21.75 -24.15 -69.08
CA LYS A 903 21.97 -23.41 -67.81
C LYS A 903 21.40 -21.99 -67.86
N ARG A 904 21.58 -21.28 -68.99
CA ARG A 904 21.06 -19.91 -69.18
C ARG A 904 19.53 -19.87 -69.24
N LYS A 905 18.91 -20.81 -69.96
CA LYS A 905 17.44 -20.96 -70.02
C LYS A 905 16.81 -21.31 -68.67
N ASN A 906 17.46 -22.20 -67.90
CA ASN A 906 16.98 -22.53 -66.55
C ASN A 906 17.12 -21.34 -65.59
N GLN A 907 18.19 -20.55 -65.70
CA GLN A 907 18.38 -19.36 -64.87
C GLN A 907 17.35 -18.24 -65.18
N GLU A 908 17.01 -18.04 -66.46
CA GLU A 908 15.94 -17.12 -66.88
C GLU A 908 14.55 -17.61 -66.41
N LEU A 909 14.28 -18.91 -66.43
CA LEU A 909 13.05 -19.51 -65.89
C LEU A 909 12.89 -19.29 -64.38
N TRP A 910 13.97 -19.45 -63.61
CA TRP A 910 13.94 -19.22 -62.16
C TRP A 910 13.80 -17.73 -61.80
N GLN A 911 14.43 -16.83 -62.56
CA GLN A 911 14.21 -15.38 -62.41
C GLN A 911 12.79 -14.97 -62.81
N ALA A 912 12.22 -15.57 -63.85
CA ALA A 912 10.83 -15.33 -64.23
C ALA A 912 9.85 -15.83 -63.16
N LEU A 913 10.13 -16.98 -62.53
CA LEU A 913 9.37 -17.47 -61.39
C LEU A 913 9.46 -16.50 -60.19
N GLU A 914 10.66 -16.06 -59.82
CA GLU A 914 10.88 -15.14 -58.71
C GLU A 914 10.16 -13.80 -58.93
N ASN A 915 10.25 -13.24 -60.14
CA ASN A 915 9.54 -12.02 -60.53
C ASN A 915 8.02 -12.22 -60.55
N LYS A 916 7.54 -13.37 -61.04
CA LYS A 916 6.12 -13.73 -61.07
C LYS A 916 5.56 -13.88 -59.66
N VAL A 917 6.30 -14.50 -58.73
CA VAL A 917 5.92 -14.55 -57.31
C VAL A 917 5.84 -13.14 -56.73
N GLY A 918 6.78 -12.27 -57.08
CA GLY A 918 6.72 -10.86 -56.73
C GLY A 918 5.46 -10.15 -57.23
N GLU A 919 5.10 -10.33 -58.51
CA GLU A 919 3.89 -9.76 -59.12
C GLU A 919 2.60 -10.38 -58.56
N ASP A 920 2.55 -11.69 -58.38
CA ASP A 920 1.41 -12.42 -57.82
C ASP A 920 1.17 -12.03 -56.36
N LEU A 921 2.22 -11.82 -55.54
CA LEU A 921 2.05 -11.29 -54.19
C LEU A 921 1.52 -9.84 -54.21
N ILE A 922 1.99 -9.01 -55.13
CA ILE A 922 1.51 -7.63 -55.30
C ILE A 922 0.02 -7.62 -55.69
N ASN A 923 -0.40 -8.55 -56.55
CA ASN A 923 -1.79 -8.70 -56.99
C ASN A 923 -2.70 -9.35 -55.93
N ARG A 924 -2.20 -10.34 -55.17
CA ARG A 924 -2.96 -11.09 -54.15
C ARG A 924 -3.17 -10.32 -52.85
N ASN A 925 -2.32 -9.33 -52.53
CA ASN A 925 -2.54 -8.41 -51.41
C ASN A 925 -3.77 -7.48 -51.60
N LEU A 926 -4.45 -7.52 -52.76
CA LEU A 926 -5.74 -6.85 -53.00
C LEU A 926 -6.97 -7.76 -52.78
N GLU A 927 -6.82 -9.09 -52.73
CA GLU A 927 -7.92 -10.02 -52.48
C GLU A 927 -7.88 -10.55 -51.05
N LYS A 928 -8.96 -10.31 -50.30
CA LYS A 928 -9.13 -10.79 -48.92
C LYS A 928 -9.04 -12.31 -48.87
N MET A 929 -8.16 -12.82 -47.99
CA MET A 929 -7.99 -14.24 -47.67
C MET A 929 -9.33 -14.93 -47.36
N PRO A 930 -9.64 -16.09 -47.96
CA PRO A 930 -10.73 -16.94 -47.48
C PRO A 930 -10.35 -17.53 -46.13
N SER A 931 -11.19 -17.31 -45.11
CA SER A 931 -11.02 -17.89 -43.77
C SER A 931 -11.31 -19.40 -43.82
N LEU A 932 -10.27 -20.22 -43.77
CA LEU A 932 -10.40 -21.66 -43.53
C LEU A 932 -10.59 -21.90 -42.02
N ASN A 933 -11.72 -21.47 -41.47
CA ASN A 933 -12.04 -21.69 -40.06
C ASN A 933 -13.44 -22.30 -39.95
N ARG A 934 -13.57 -23.58 -40.33
CA ARG A 934 -14.78 -24.34 -40.04
C ARG A 934 -14.71 -24.88 -38.61
N ARG A 935 -14.67 -23.99 -37.62
CA ARG A 935 -14.77 -24.39 -36.21
C ARG A 935 -16.17 -24.97 -35.96
N LYS A 936 -16.24 -26.21 -35.47
CA LYS A 936 -17.36 -26.63 -34.61
C LYS A 936 -17.37 -25.67 -33.42
N ASP A 937 -18.52 -25.14 -33.01
CA ASP A 937 -18.53 -24.15 -31.91
C ASP A 937 -17.84 -24.71 -30.67
N SER A 938 -16.93 -23.91 -30.09
CA SER A 938 -16.17 -24.25 -28.89
C SER A 938 -17.09 -24.71 -27.75
N LEU A 939 -16.69 -25.75 -27.04
CA LEU A 939 -17.46 -26.35 -25.93
C LEU A 939 -17.72 -25.36 -24.80
N ILE A 940 -16.78 -24.44 -24.53
CA ILE A 940 -16.93 -23.35 -23.56
C ILE A 940 -18.03 -22.39 -24.01
N LYS A 941 -18.07 -21.96 -25.29
CA LYS A 941 -19.17 -21.11 -25.80
C LYS A 941 -20.52 -21.82 -25.71
N LYS A 942 -20.59 -23.12 -26.03
CA LYS A 942 -21.82 -23.93 -25.91
C LYS A 942 -22.29 -24.06 -24.46
N LYS A 943 -21.36 -24.26 -23.51
CA LYS A 943 -21.68 -24.40 -22.09
C LYS A 943 -21.99 -23.07 -21.41
N GLN A 944 -21.36 -21.97 -21.81
CA GLN A 944 -21.72 -20.62 -21.33
C GLN A 944 -23.19 -20.31 -21.64
N LEU A 945 -23.67 -20.60 -22.85
CA LEU A 945 -25.10 -20.45 -23.19
C LEU A 945 -25.99 -21.27 -22.23
N ALA A 946 -25.65 -22.53 -21.99
CA ALA A 946 -26.40 -23.41 -21.08
C ALA A 946 -26.31 -22.99 -19.59
N VAL A 947 -25.23 -22.31 -19.18
CA VAL A 947 -25.03 -21.78 -17.82
C VAL A 947 -25.81 -20.48 -17.65
N PHE A 948 -25.85 -19.59 -18.63
CA PHE A 948 -26.70 -18.38 -18.60
C PHE A 948 -28.19 -18.74 -18.52
N GLU A 949 -28.63 -19.79 -19.21
CA GLU A 949 -30.00 -20.31 -19.11
C GLU A 949 -30.32 -20.93 -17.73
N LYS A 950 -29.32 -21.51 -17.03
CA LYS A 950 -29.50 -22.11 -15.69
C LYS A 950 -29.31 -21.12 -14.54
N ALA A 951 -28.50 -20.07 -14.73
CA ALA A 951 -28.24 -19.01 -13.74
C ALA A 951 -29.44 -18.08 -13.53
N ALA A 952 -30.41 -18.07 -14.47
CA ALA A 952 -31.67 -17.35 -14.35
C ALA A 952 -32.49 -17.75 -13.09
N PHE A 953 -32.16 -18.86 -12.43
CA PHE A 953 -32.83 -19.33 -11.21
C PHE A 953 -32.14 -18.92 -9.88
N ILE A 954 -31.00 -18.22 -9.89
CA ILE A 954 -30.22 -17.97 -8.65
C ILE A 954 -30.09 -16.48 -8.27
N HIS A 955 -30.49 -15.53 -9.12
CA HIS A 955 -30.47 -14.11 -8.76
C HIS A 955 -31.76 -13.66 -8.04
N LEU A 956 -31.94 -14.13 -6.81
CA LEU A 956 -32.71 -13.40 -5.79
C LEU A 956 -31.79 -13.14 -4.59
N GLY A 957 -30.99 -12.08 -4.68
CA GLY A 957 -30.10 -11.66 -3.62
C GLY A 957 -29.14 -10.57 -4.07
N CYS A 958 -29.46 -9.33 -3.68
CA CYS A 958 -28.62 -8.14 -3.73
C CYS A 958 -28.36 -7.52 -5.13
N SER A 959 -29.37 -6.82 -5.65
CA SER A 959 -29.12 -5.56 -6.37
C SER A 959 -28.90 -4.43 -5.35
N PRO A 960 -28.08 -3.42 -5.64
CA PRO A 960 -27.84 -2.30 -4.73
C PRO A 960 -29.07 -1.38 -4.70
N THR A 961 -29.87 -1.46 -3.64
CA THR A 961 -30.88 -0.46 -3.33
C THR A 961 -30.16 0.71 -2.64
N HIS A 962 -29.91 1.80 -3.38
CA HIS A 962 -29.57 3.08 -2.76
C HIS A 962 -30.80 3.61 -1.98
N PRO A 963 -30.64 4.19 -0.78
CA PRO A 963 -31.73 4.89 -0.11
C PRO A 963 -31.99 6.23 -0.83
N PRO A 964 -33.26 6.67 -0.98
CA PRO A 964 -33.59 7.92 -1.64
C PRO A 964 -33.33 9.10 -0.70
N MET A 965 -32.64 10.14 -1.19
CA MET A 965 -32.66 11.46 -0.58
C MET A 965 -33.20 12.46 -1.62
N GLU A 966 -34.18 13.23 -1.19
CA GLU A 966 -34.94 14.23 -1.95
C GLU A 966 -34.05 15.33 -2.56
N GLN A 967 -34.12 15.57 -3.88
CA GLN A 967 -34.77 16.74 -4.50
C GLN A 967 -34.42 16.90 -5.99
N SER A 968 -35.49 17.03 -6.80
CA SER A 968 -35.67 17.79 -8.06
C SER A 968 -34.49 17.98 -9.02
N ASP A 969 -34.42 17.11 -10.05
CA ASP A 969 -34.51 17.46 -11.49
C ASP A 969 -34.51 16.16 -12.33
N PRO A 970 -35.08 16.14 -13.56
CA PRO A 970 -35.26 14.90 -14.31
C PRO A 970 -33.92 14.34 -14.82
N PRO A 971 -33.66 13.02 -14.70
CA PRO A 971 -32.42 12.44 -15.18
C PRO A 971 -32.43 12.33 -16.71
N VAL A 972 -31.40 12.90 -17.33
CA VAL A 972 -30.95 12.55 -18.69
C VAL A 972 -30.50 11.08 -18.66
N PRO A 973 -30.85 10.23 -19.63
CA PRO A 973 -30.46 8.82 -19.61
C PRO A 973 -28.93 8.72 -19.77
N LEU A 974 -28.26 8.22 -18.73
CA LEU A 974 -26.86 7.81 -18.81
C LEU A 974 -26.79 6.58 -19.73
N SER A 975 -26.24 6.76 -20.93
CA SER A 975 -25.98 5.69 -21.88
C SER A 975 -25.02 4.68 -21.26
N THR A 976 -25.48 3.45 -21.16
CA THR A 976 -24.67 2.24 -21.06
C THR A 976 -23.48 2.35 -22.00
N ALA A 977 -22.29 1.97 -21.52
CA ALA A 977 -21.08 1.89 -22.33
C ALA A 977 -21.38 1.12 -23.63
N ALA A 978 -21.47 1.85 -24.74
CA ALA A 978 -21.55 1.25 -26.06
C ALA A 978 -20.16 0.72 -26.39
N ALA A 979 -19.89 -0.51 -25.94
CA ALA A 979 -18.88 -1.34 -26.58
C ALA A 979 -19.34 -1.54 -28.02
N GLU A 980 -18.80 -0.75 -28.95
CA GLU A 980 -19.04 -0.97 -30.37
C GLU A 980 -18.25 -2.22 -30.78
N ALA A 981 -18.88 -3.38 -30.59
CA ALA A 981 -18.40 -4.63 -31.12
C ALA A 981 -18.50 -4.55 -32.65
N ILE A 982 -17.39 -4.27 -33.31
CA ILE A 982 -17.32 -4.47 -34.76
C ILE A 982 -17.26 -5.98 -34.95
N GLU A 983 -18.41 -6.58 -35.28
CA GLU A 983 -18.45 -7.93 -35.83
C GLU A 983 -17.78 -7.91 -37.19
N LEU A 984 -16.54 -8.41 -37.25
CA LEU A 984 -15.99 -8.91 -38.49
C LEU A 984 -16.82 -10.15 -38.86
N LEU A 985 -17.80 -9.94 -39.73
CA LEU A 985 -18.55 -11.02 -40.38
C LEU A 985 -17.54 -12.07 -40.87
N ASP A 986 -17.77 -13.31 -40.44
CA ASP A 986 -17.04 -14.56 -40.75
C ASP A 986 -15.83 -15.02 -39.92
N THR A 987 -15.54 -14.46 -38.73
CA THR A 987 -14.49 -15.05 -37.85
C THR A 987 -14.91 -15.43 -36.43
N GLY A 988 -16.05 -14.95 -35.91
CA GLY A 988 -16.52 -15.31 -34.56
C GLY A 988 -15.57 -14.91 -33.41
N GLU A 989 -14.57 -14.07 -33.69
CA GLU A 989 -13.66 -13.46 -32.73
C GLU A 989 -14.05 -12.00 -32.51
N LYS A 990 -14.23 -11.60 -31.25
CA LYS A 990 -14.51 -10.22 -30.86
C LYS A 990 -13.19 -9.53 -30.52
N VAL A 991 -12.78 -8.57 -31.34
CA VAL A 991 -11.67 -7.67 -30.99
C VAL A 991 -12.25 -6.55 -30.11
N PHE A 992 -11.83 -6.51 -28.85
CA PHE A 992 -12.17 -5.42 -27.95
C PHE A 992 -11.18 -4.27 -28.15
N LEU A 993 -11.61 -3.21 -28.82
CA LEU A 993 -10.89 -1.95 -28.83
C LEU A 993 -11.24 -1.18 -27.56
N PHE A 994 -10.37 -1.26 -26.55
CA PHE A 994 -10.44 -0.34 -25.42
C PHE A 994 -9.98 1.04 -25.89
N ARG A 995 -10.92 1.91 -26.26
CA ARG A 995 -10.65 3.34 -26.31
C ARG A 995 -10.84 3.89 -24.90
N GLU A 996 -9.78 4.46 -24.36
CA GLU A 996 -9.86 5.36 -23.22
C GLU A 996 -10.75 6.54 -23.64
N LEU A 997 -11.91 6.69 -22.97
CA LEU A 997 -12.73 7.89 -23.09
C LEU A 997 -11.88 9.05 -22.55
N SER A 998 -11.42 9.91 -23.44
CA SER A 998 -10.84 11.19 -23.03
C SER A 998 -11.91 11.96 -22.26
N ASP A 999 -11.58 12.37 -21.04
CA ASP A 999 -12.46 13.15 -20.16
C ASP A 999 -13.16 14.31 -20.88
N PRO A 1000 -14.41 14.65 -20.50
CA PRO A 1000 -15.06 15.85 -20.98
C PRO A 1000 -14.31 17.09 -20.49
N ILE A 1001 -13.66 17.76 -21.43
CA ILE A 1001 -12.94 19.02 -21.22
C ILE A 1001 -13.95 20.08 -20.77
N LEU A 1002 -13.94 20.42 -19.47
CA LEU A 1002 -14.38 21.73 -19.01
C LEU A 1002 -13.24 22.73 -19.22
N SER A 1003 -13.51 23.70 -20.08
CA SER A 1003 -12.58 24.72 -20.55
C SER A 1003 -12.14 25.67 -19.43
N SER A 1004 -10.82 25.84 -19.24
CA SER A 1004 -10.21 27.17 -19.14
C SER A 1004 -8.69 27.11 -19.32
N HIS A 1005 -8.17 28.11 -20.05
CA HIS A 1005 -6.77 28.48 -20.27
C HIS A 1005 -5.94 27.72 -21.32
N SER A 1006 -5.71 28.45 -22.42
CA SER A 1006 -4.88 28.16 -23.57
C SER A 1006 -3.38 28.33 -23.29
N TYR A 1007 -2.58 27.33 -23.66
CA TYR A 1007 -1.14 27.47 -23.94
C TYR A 1007 -0.77 26.64 -25.19
N PRO A 1008 0.25 27.04 -25.98
CA PRO A 1008 0.35 26.67 -27.39
C PRO A 1008 0.87 25.24 -27.61
N ARG A 1009 0.21 24.54 -28.55
CA ARG A 1009 0.56 23.18 -29.01
C ARG A 1009 1.99 23.12 -29.57
N LYS A 1010 2.90 22.44 -28.87
CA LYS A 1010 4.14 21.91 -29.45
C LYS A 1010 3.82 20.60 -30.19
N LYS A 1011 4.14 20.53 -31.48
CA LYS A 1011 4.00 19.33 -32.33
C LYS A 1011 4.84 18.18 -31.75
N LYS A 1012 4.21 17.05 -31.42
CA LYS A 1012 4.88 15.78 -31.08
C LYS A 1012 5.72 15.33 -32.29
N LYS A 1013 7.04 15.24 -32.10
CA LYS A 1013 7.96 14.58 -33.03
C LYS A 1013 7.88 13.07 -32.80
N ASN A 1014 7.56 12.31 -33.84
CA ASN A 1014 7.54 10.85 -33.81
C ASN A 1014 8.96 10.30 -33.63
N PHE A 1015 9.07 9.32 -32.74
CA PHE A 1015 10.31 8.76 -32.18
C PHE A 1015 11.06 7.80 -33.12
N LEU A 1016 10.66 7.68 -34.39
CA LEU A 1016 11.17 6.65 -35.32
C LEU A 1016 12.14 7.16 -36.41
N ASN A 1017 12.58 8.42 -36.38
CA ASN A 1017 13.50 8.98 -37.41
C ASN A 1017 14.90 9.37 -36.91
N SER A 1018 15.35 8.94 -35.73
CA SER A 1018 16.63 9.37 -35.16
C SER A 1018 17.86 8.50 -35.50
N LYS A 1019 17.75 7.50 -36.39
CA LYS A 1019 18.87 6.57 -36.68
C LYS A 1019 19.23 6.39 -38.17
N LYS A 1020 19.08 7.43 -39.00
CA LYS A 1020 19.53 7.37 -40.41
C LYS A 1020 20.20 8.65 -40.96
N ALA A 1021 20.65 9.57 -40.11
CA ALA A 1021 21.30 10.82 -40.55
C ALA A 1021 22.69 11.04 -39.91
N ALA A 1022 23.48 9.97 -39.77
CA ALA A 1022 24.88 10.05 -39.34
C ALA A 1022 25.73 9.11 -40.20
N ARG A 1023 25.85 9.43 -41.49
CA ARG A 1023 26.85 8.95 -42.47
C ARG A 1023 26.40 9.41 -43.86
N THR A 1024 26.69 10.67 -44.21
CA THR A 1024 26.90 11.19 -45.59
C THR A 1024 26.97 12.72 -45.57
N SER A 1025 28.16 13.25 -45.28
CA SER A 1025 28.76 14.46 -45.89
C SER A 1025 30.06 14.72 -45.15
N MET A 1026 31.08 13.91 -45.49
CA MET A 1026 32.40 14.48 -45.68
C MET A 1026 32.39 14.97 -47.12
N ASP A 1027 32.24 16.29 -47.27
CA ASP A 1027 33.03 17.18 -48.13
C ASP A 1027 32.67 18.62 -47.75
#